data_AF-A0A1X7VQ24-F1
#
_entry.id   AF-A0A1X7VQ24-F1
#
_cell.length_a   1.000
_cell.length_b   1.000
_cell.length_c   1.000
_cell.angle_alpha   90.00
_cell.angle_beta   90.00
_cell.angle_gamma   90.00
#
_symmetry.space_group_name_H-M   'P 1'
#
loop_
_entity.id
_entity.type
_entity.pdbx_description
1 polymer ?
#
loop_
_entity_poly.entity_id
_entity_poly.type
_entity_poly.pdbx_seq_one_letter_code
_entity_poly.pdbx_strand_id
1 'polypeptide(L)'
;MAVIGLITFESCGASITSDPRLVSDINTHYSSVPYGWEFGIRLEAYHTLLFVNGSDLTLELVTVQNGIGYGLTIVNSYDITINGSYFYRNGDTCFGSRNFFLGISNPGGNIRIVHIPVPSLSYCPYVKQDSSVLTISNTVASNGCNLILQLNEAIKSMPAEIRFVVVGFGGGIGLVAADYECNRYRYELDSVTLVNNHATAGANFALVVLPVPITMRQVISHLGVSIFHGTGLLFATFEPLNSRSELSIQGTSTSSNNIASNGRGTGIYIVTYVKESWNQISIQSCSFHNNRGISGSGIYIESRGVGVFNKLNVSLTNVALSRNSAITRYDNLQEVIDATVTLINIDCIIDGLSIADSFGSRGLSLITSRVYIRGDNVISNNVAPSGSGGGVHMDPYSYFIFQPPANLSFLNNHADNFGGGIYILPRLNRTVQFPCFIQIDSPSPTPDVKLYAEGNTANITGNFIYGGDLLYCTFVTNFFYSFCRNETNSFCAYSVFQRVFNMSNENDSRSISSTGVGVALCEDGDINRTRNYVMTATPGRAFHINLLLISETNGIAIGTLRAYFFNGPPQPPQPPNSLPNLTEFIIADCTPVEFVAYQYTLNGNFSMSLFSTVLVQYFYESYTPLVITIKFEECPPLFGLMPTNDRNGLLSCDCNSYLMEANANCNINSSTITSNPRNKWIGYNYEDTCTYTGDCPFGYCKGEEVTFTINNVDEQCALDRSGVLCGGCAEGYSIKLGSNECGQCSNSYLSLLLVFGIAGVVLVIILILLNLTVTIGTINGLIFYANIVKILKPILFQTDSIPVLSQFISWINLDFGVNVCFYDGMTPSHKIWWQFAFPIYIWIIIGIITIAVKKMTNHRFFDPVTRYFIHFKIVNIFATLLLLSYTKLIQTLVNIFNRSSIECDGEAKTVLYYDGTLDYAKGSHLPMFLFGFGFLCVVIVPYTLFLFALPLVEKGVAHLLEKCQGFGRLWLKIKPLTDAYASPFKNNCRFWVGFLIVIRLVVSLVFASQTDETYIIYIVFTIILFTLMFSVSLEGPYTNRYLNKLEHWFLVNLLGIIAYSRHPRIGVGIFHSLVFATFILIVTWHCFARWNGDFDLNPQSIIKSLKKSTKRTRGFRNATSEATDSKLEMETSSSDRTTTKSTDVSTKGTTTNSSSTVMSSVVSVAADGSKFNAVGASRLKLAPANAGYRESVLDLDPPEY
;
A
#
# COMPACT_ATOMS: atom_id res chain seq x y z
N MET A 1 23.65 85.10 -14.54
CA MET A 1 24.05 84.38 -13.31
C MET A 1 24.70 85.39 -12.40
N ALA A 2 24.30 85.45 -11.13
CA ALA A 2 25.05 86.15 -10.09
C ALA A 2 25.65 85.07 -9.18
N VAL A 3 26.93 85.19 -8.83
CA VAL A 3 27.53 84.34 -7.79
C VAL A 3 27.11 84.94 -6.46
N ILE A 4 26.21 84.26 -5.75
CA ILE A 4 25.82 84.64 -4.39
C ILE A 4 26.79 83.92 -3.45
N GLY A 5 27.78 84.65 -2.94
CA GLY A 5 28.70 84.14 -1.92
C GLY A 5 28.06 84.25 -0.53
N LEU A 6 28.03 83.12 0.19
CA LEU A 6 27.40 82.92 1.51
C LEU A 6 25.87 83.11 1.52
N ILE A 7 25.15 82.05 1.88
CA ILE A 7 23.72 82.11 2.21
C ILE A 7 23.51 81.40 3.55
N THR A 8 23.11 82.17 4.56
CA THR A 8 22.79 81.67 5.90
C THR A 8 21.31 81.86 6.18
N PHE A 9 20.64 80.79 6.61
CA PHE A 9 19.29 80.85 7.18
C PHE A 9 19.35 80.49 8.66
N GLU A 10 19.19 81.49 9.53
CA GLU A 10 19.08 81.35 10.99
C GLU A 10 17.66 81.70 11.46
N SER A 11 17.06 80.84 12.29
CA SER A 11 15.84 81.15 13.07
C SER A 11 14.65 81.73 12.28
N CYS A 12 14.49 81.36 11.01
CA CYS A 12 13.28 81.67 10.25
C CYS A 12 12.09 80.91 10.83
N GLY A 13 11.26 81.57 11.65
CA GLY A 13 9.96 81.07 12.14
C GLY A 13 8.89 80.89 11.05
N ALA A 14 9.31 80.69 9.81
CA ALA A 14 8.47 80.47 8.65
C ALA A 14 8.05 78.99 8.59
N SER A 15 6.95 78.66 9.26
CA SER A 15 6.24 77.41 8.95
C SER A 15 5.69 77.49 7.52
N ILE A 16 6.42 76.90 6.56
CA ILE A 16 5.97 76.78 5.16
C ILE A 16 4.87 75.70 5.08
N THR A 17 3.69 76.02 5.61
CA THR A 17 2.49 75.18 5.52
C THR A 17 1.71 75.50 4.26
N SER A 18 1.60 74.51 3.38
CA SER A 18 0.76 74.53 2.19
C SER A 18 -0.73 74.40 2.55
N ASP A 19 -1.47 75.51 2.57
CA ASP A 19 -2.94 75.47 2.53
C ASP A 19 -3.39 75.10 1.10
N PRO A 20 -4.11 73.98 0.88
CA PRO A 20 -4.56 73.56 -0.45
C PRO A 20 -5.66 74.44 -1.07
N ARG A 21 -5.98 75.63 -0.51
CA ARG A 21 -7.05 76.53 -0.99
C ARG A 21 -6.66 77.99 -1.23
N LEU A 22 -5.40 78.38 -1.02
CA LEU A 22 -4.96 79.78 -1.19
C LEU A 22 -3.79 79.89 -2.19
N VAL A 23 -4.11 80.23 -3.44
CA VAL A 23 -3.15 80.52 -4.51
C VAL A 23 -3.09 82.04 -4.76
N SER A 24 -2.41 82.76 -3.87
CA SER A 24 -1.93 84.14 -4.11
C SER A 24 -0.96 84.59 -3.01
N ASP A 25 0.16 85.19 -3.45
CA ASP A 25 0.99 86.15 -2.71
C ASP A 25 1.66 85.72 -1.39
N ILE A 26 2.72 84.91 -1.52
CA ILE A 26 4.07 85.23 -1.00
C ILE A 26 5.10 84.61 -1.96
N ASN A 27 6.23 85.29 -2.21
CA ASN A 27 7.21 84.89 -3.22
C ASN A 27 8.15 83.75 -2.75
N THR A 28 7.64 82.53 -2.74
CA THR A 28 8.45 81.30 -2.81
C THR A 28 8.07 80.53 -4.06
N HIS A 29 8.89 80.59 -5.12
CA HIS A 29 8.60 79.88 -6.37
C HIS A 29 8.65 78.36 -6.19
N TYR A 30 7.52 77.68 -6.39
CA TYR A 30 7.49 76.27 -6.75
C TYR A 30 8.23 76.09 -8.08
N SER A 31 9.51 75.70 -8.02
CA SER A 31 10.32 75.47 -9.20
C SER A 31 10.18 74.02 -9.68
N SER A 32 9.22 73.79 -10.57
CA SER A 32 9.14 72.54 -11.37
C SER A 32 10.26 72.51 -12.41
N VAL A 33 11.50 72.33 -11.96
CA VAL A 33 12.66 72.20 -12.84
C VAL A 33 12.61 70.82 -13.51
N PRO A 34 12.58 70.74 -14.87
CA PRO A 34 12.56 69.45 -15.56
C PRO A 34 13.92 68.78 -15.44
N TYR A 35 14.06 67.85 -14.49
CA TYR A 35 15.29 67.10 -14.29
C TYR A 35 15.40 66.00 -15.35
N GLY A 36 16.59 65.85 -15.95
CA GLY A 36 16.86 64.85 -16.98
C GLY A 36 16.94 65.34 -18.42
N TRP A 37 16.91 66.66 -18.70
CA TRP A 37 17.19 67.20 -20.05
C TRP A 37 18.54 66.74 -20.62
N GLU A 38 19.57 66.62 -19.78
CA GLU A 38 20.90 66.09 -20.16
C GLU A 38 20.90 64.58 -20.50
N PHE A 39 19.84 63.86 -20.11
CA PHE A 39 19.66 62.41 -20.32
C PHE A 39 18.44 62.08 -21.20
N GLY A 40 17.81 63.07 -21.82
CA GLY A 40 16.67 62.90 -22.73
C GLY A 40 15.33 62.51 -22.09
N ILE A 41 15.19 62.55 -20.76
CA ILE A 41 13.95 62.21 -20.05
C ILE A 41 13.37 63.48 -19.39
N ARG A 42 12.05 63.69 -19.51
CA ARG A 42 11.32 64.61 -18.63
C ARG A 42 10.89 63.87 -17.36
N LEU A 43 11.47 64.21 -16.22
CA LEU A 43 10.90 63.93 -14.91
C LEU A 43 10.63 65.25 -14.18
N GLU A 44 9.39 65.41 -13.74
CA GLU A 44 8.96 66.56 -12.94
C GLU A 44 9.07 66.16 -11.46
N ALA A 45 10.12 66.65 -10.80
CA ALA A 45 10.28 66.56 -9.36
C ALA A 45 9.81 67.88 -8.73
N TYR A 46 9.15 67.76 -7.58
CA TYR A 46 8.70 68.90 -6.79
C TYR A 46 9.66 69.08 -5.62
N HIS A 47 9.97 70.33 -5.27
CA HIS A 47 10.96 70.69 -4.27
C HIS A 47 10.44 71.87 -3.45
N THR A 48 10.59 71.82 -2.13
CA THR A 48 10.17 72.91 -1.23
C THR A 48 11.31 73.91 -1.03
N LEU A 49 12.53 73.42 -0.85
CA LEU A 49 13.78 74.17 -1.02
C LEU A 49 14.65 73.51 -2.09
N LEU A 50 15.21 74.31 -3.01
CA LEU A 50 16.10 73.85 -4.07
C LEU A 50 17.33 74.77 -4.17
N PHE A 51 18.52 74.21 -3.97
CA PHE A 51 19.81 74.88 -4.18
C PHE A 51 20.57 74.20 -5.32
N VAL A 52 21.11 74.99 -6.26
CA VAL A 52 21.82 74.49 -7.44
C VAL A 52 23.07 75.35 -7.65
N ASN A 53 24.24 74.71 -7.76
CA ASN A 53 25.55 75.36 -8.03
C ASN A 53 25.91 76.49 -7.05
N GLY A 54 25.56 76.35 -5.76
CA GLY A 54 25.93 77.28 -4.69
C GLY A 54 27.23 76.88 -3.99
N SER A 55 27.79 77.77 -3.18
CA SER A 55 28.84 77.45 -2.21
C SER A 55 28.56 78.10 -0.86
N ASP A 56 29.13 77.52 0.20
CA ASP A 56 29.12 78.10 1.54
C ASP A 56 27.68 78.31 2.06
N LEU A 57 26.88 77.22 2.00
CA LEU A 57 25.46 77.20 2.35
C LEU A 57 25.25 76.73 3.79
N THR A 58 24.64 77.57 4.62
CA THR A 58 24.34 77.24 6.04
C THR A 58 22.84 77.29 6.32
N LEU A 59 22.29 76.15 6.75
CA LEU A 59 20.92 76.00 7.24
C LEU A 59 20.96 75.70 8.75
N GLU A 60 20.57 76.66 9.59
CA GLU A 60 20.61 76.50 11.05
C GLU A 60 19.23 76.70 11.68
N LEU A 61 18.77 75.68 12.42
CA LEU A 61 17.45 75.64 13.08
C LEU A 61 16.27 75.76 12.09
N VAL A 62 16.45 75.28 10.85
CA VAL A 62 15.45 75.38 9.77
C VAL A 62 14.44 74.24 9.88
N THR A 63 13.14 74.55 9.70
CA THR A 63 12.06 73.55 9.68
C THR A 63 11.36 73.52 8.32
N VAL A 64 11.24 72.33 7.70
CA VAL A 64 10.53 72.13 6.42
C VAL A 64 9.56 70.96 6.55
N GLN A 65 8.26 71.24 6.41
CA GLN A 65 7.21 70.26 6.68
C GLN A 65 6.09 70.26 5.63
N ASN A 66 5.48 69.10 5.40
CA ASN A 66 4.34 68.89 4.49
C ASN A 66 4.61 69.32 3.03
N GLY A 67 5.88 69.29 2.61
CA GLY A 67 6.31 69.63 1.27
C GLY A 67 5.85 68.62 0.22
N ILE A 68 5.50 69.12 -0.97
CA ILE A 68 5.19 68.29 -2.13
C ILE A 68 6.51 67.88 -2.79
N GLY A 69 6.76 66.58 -2.91
CA GLY A 69 8.04 66.05 -3.38
C GLY A 69 9.12 66.10 -2.28
N TYR A 70 10.26 66.73 -2.56
CA TYR A 70 11.37 66.82 -1.62
C TYR A 70 11.27 68.07 -0.72
N GLY A 71 11.55 67.91 0.58
CA GLY A 71 11.66 69.03 1.52
C GLY A 71 12.84 69.93 1.18
N LEU A 72 14.04 69.35 1.13
CA LEU A 72 15.27 70.00 0.66
C LEU A 72 15.86 69.24 -0.52
N THR A 73 16.34 69.94 -1.53
CA THR A 73 17.17 69.39 -2.59
C THR A 73 18.37 70.28 -2.86
N ILE A 74 19.54 69.64 -2.93
CA ILE A 74 20.84 70.26 -3.17
C ILE A 74 21.44 69.61 -4.41
N VAL A 75 21.89 70.43 -5.36
CA VAL A 75 22.52 69.99 -6.61
C VAL A 75 23.87 70.69 -6.78
N ASN A 76 24.93 69.91 -7.02
CA ASN A 76 26.29 70.37 -7.35
C ASN A 76 26.76 71.59 -6.54
N SER A 77 26.59 71.55 -5.22
CA SER A 77 26.87 72.70 -4.34
C SER A 77 27.92 72.34 -3.27
N TYR A 78 28.69 73.33 -2.84
CA TYR A 78 29.93 73.14 -2.08
C TYR A 78 29.83 73.69 -0.66
N ASP A 79 30.58 73.08 0.27
CA ASP A 79 30.75 73.47 1.67
C ASP A 79 29.43 73.82 2.37
N ILE A 80 28.70 72.77 2.73
CA ILE A 80 27.30 72.86 3.15
C ILE A 80 27.16 72.40 4.60
N THR A 81 26.56 73.23 5.44
CA THR A 81 26.25 72.91 6.83
C THR A 81 24.74 72.92 7.06
N ILE A 82 24.21 71.83 7.58
CA ILE A 82 22.82 71.72 8.05
C ILE A 82 22.87 71.39 9.55
N ASN A 83 22.54 72.35 10.41
CA ASN A 83 22.57 72.18 11.87
C ASN A 83 21.16 72.32 12.48
N GLY A 84 20.86 71.50 13.48
CA GLY A 84 19.67 71.66 14.34
C GLY A 84 18.32 71.64 13.61
N SER A 85 18.25 71.10 12.40
CA SER A 85 17.13 71.31 11.47
C SER A 85 16.12 70.16 11.49
N TYR A 86 14.87 70.43 11.09
CA TYR A 86 13.74 69.50 11.22
C TYR A 86 12.98 69.34 9.89
N PHE A 87 12.97 68.12 9.35
CA PHE A 87 12.29 67.76 8.11
C PHE A 87 11.19 66.73 8.39
N TYR A 88 9.94 67.06 8.07
CA TYR A 88 8.76 66.26 8.46
C TYR A 88 7.74 66.10 7.33
N ARG A 89 7.38 64.84 7.03
CA ARG A 89 6.26 64.51 6.12
C ARG A 89 6.35 65.18 4.74
N ASN A 90 7.55 65.20 4.18
CA ASN A 90 7.76 65.67 2.82
C ASN A 90 7.55 64.49 1.83
N GLY A 91 6.69 64.68 0.82
CA GLY A 91 6.31 63.65 -0.15
C GLY A 91 5.04 62.84 0.19
N ASP A 92 4.06 63.43 0.90
CA ASP A 92 2.95 62.80 1.65
C ASP A 92 2.00 61.77 0.96
N THR A 93 2.27 61.28 -0.27
CA THR A 93 1.38 60.38 -1.02
C THR A 93 1.51 58.88 -0.67
N CYS A 94 2.13 58.53 0.46
CA CYS A 94 2.55 57.15 0.76
C CYS A 94 1.43 56.11 0.96
N PHE A 95 0.23 56.51 1.40
CA PHE A 95 -0.86 55.59 1.77
C PHE A 95 -2.24 55.97 1.17
N GLY A 96 -2.25 56.66 0.03
CA GLY A 96 -3.46 57.31 -0.50
C GLY A 96 -4.38 56.50 -1.43
N SER A 97 -3.86 55.60 -2.28
CA SER A 97 -4.63 55.07 -3.43
C SER A 97 -4.55 53.54 -3.59
N ARG A 98 -5.72 52.88 -3.57
CA ARG A 98 -5.86 51.45 -3.97
C ARG A 98 -5.82 51.23 -5.49
N ASN A 99 -5.76 52.31 -6.29
CA ASN A 99 -5.76 52.28 -7.75
C ASN A 99 -4.32 52.16 -8.31
N PHE A 100 -3.69 51.01 -8.08
CA PHE A 100 -2.28 50.69 -8.40
C PHE A 100 -1.88 50.69 -9.90
N PHE A 101 -2.72 51.22 -10.81
CA PHE A 101 -2.61 50.97 -12.26
C PHE A 101 -2.48 52.21 -13.17
N LEU A 102 -2.75 53.44 -12.69
CA LEU A 102 -2.70 54.64 -13.53
C LEU A 102 -2.23 55.88 -12.73
N GLY A 103 -0.99 56.30 -12.95
CA GLY A 103 -0.45 57.56 -12.42
C GLY A 103 1.03 57.46 -12.05
N ILE A 104 1.83 58.44 -12.51
CA ILE A 104 3.24 58.58 -12.11
C ILE A 104 3.26 59.12 -10.67
N SER A 105 3.92 58.40 -9.75
CA SER A 105 4.23 58.96 -8.43
C SER A 105 5.48 59.82 -8.52
N ASN A 106 5.35 61.11 -8.19
CA ASN A 106 6.48 62.04 -8.20
C ASN A 106 7.47 61.66 -7.08
N PRO A 107 8.79 61.62 -7.33
CA PRO A 107 9.77 61.30 -6.30
C PRO A 107 9.80 62.41 -5.23
N GLY A 108 9.96 62.01 -3.97
CA GLY A 108 9.92 62.90 -2.81
C GLY A 108 10.69 62.36 -1.62
N GLY A 109 10.62 63.05 -0.48
CA GLY A 109 11.36 62.72 0.74
C GLY A 109 11.83 63.96 1.49
N ASN A 110 12.56 63.79 2.58
CA ASN A 110 12.96 64.90 3.44
C ASN A 110 14.16 65.69 2.88
N ILE A 111 15.30 65.03 2.61
CA ILE A 111 16.50 65.67 2.06
C ILE A 111 17.02 64.87 0.86
N ARG A 112 17.33 65.55 -0.25
CA ARG A 112 18.07 64.99 -1.39
C ARG A 112 19.33 65.80 -1.66
N ILE A 113 20.47 65.13 -1.86
CA ILE A 113 21.74 65.73 -2.27
C ILE A 113 22.20 65.02 -3.54
N VAL A 114 22.59 65.80 -4.56
CA VAL A 114 22.91 65.31 -5.91
C VAL A 114 24.20 65.97 -6.40
N HIS A 115 25.32 65.26 -6.32
CA HIS A 115 26.62 65.70 -6.84
C HIS A 115 26.99 64.80 -8.03
N ILE A 116 26.86 65.32 -9.25
CA ILE A 116 26.99 64.59 -10.53
C ILE A 116 27.71 65.50 -11.55
N PRO A 117 28.72 65.01 -12.30
CA PRO A 117 29.35 65.79 -13.36
C PRO A 117 28.39 66.07 -14.52
N VAL A 118 28.48 67.27 -15.11
CA VAL A 118 27.85 67.58 -16.40
C VAL A 118 28.69 66.91 -17.50
N PRO A 119 28.18 65.93 -18.27
CA PRO A 119 29.03 65.08 -19.14
C PRO A 119 29.70 65.78 -20.34
N SER A 120 29.40 67.07 -20.58
CA SER A 120 29.78 67.80 -21.79
C SER A 120 30.98 68.74 -21.65
N LEU A 121 31.59 68.85 -20.45
CA LEU A 121 32.67 69.80 -20.17
C LEU A 121 33.99 69.09 -19.88
N SER A 122 34.88 69.04 -20.88
CA SER A 122 36.29 68.63 -20.77
C SER A 122 37.19 69.67 -20.08
N TYR A 123 36.60 70.60 -19.34
CA TYR A 123 37.29 71.67 -18.61
C TYR A 123 36.50 71.97 -17.34
N CYS A 124 37.10 71.71 -16.18
CA CYS A 124 36.43 71.82 -14.88
C CYS A 124 36.24 73.30 -14.48
N PRO A 125 35.00 73.83 -14.45
CA PRO A 125 34.76 75.23 -14.16
C PRO A 125 34.69 75.45 -12.65
N TYR A 126 35.64 76.22 -12.12
CA TYR A 126 35.89 76.44 -10.68
C TYR A 126 36.36 75.18 -9.93
N VAL A 127 37.68 75.09 -9.73
CA VAL A 127 38.31 74.12 -8.83
C VAL A 127 38.48 74.75 -7.45
N LYS A 128 37.82 74.20 -6.43
CA LYS A 128 38.26 74.37 -5.03
C LYS A 128 39.29 73.25 -4.79
N GLN A 129 40.54 73.59 -4.48
CA GLN A 129 41.61 72.59 -4.37
C GLN A 129 41.50 71.70 -3.12
N ASP A 130 40.83 72.21 -2.09
CA ASP A 130 40.51 71.48 -0.86
C ASP A 130 39.22 70.66 -1.01
N SER A 131 39.09 69.60 -0.22
CA SER A 131 37.89 68.76 -0.23
C SER A 131 36.68 69.52 0.34
N SER A 132 35.63 69.69 -0.47
CA SER A 132 34.35 70.25 -0.03
C SER A 132 33.73 69.36 1.04
N VAL A 133 33.33 69.93 2.18
CA VAL A 133 32.71 69.17 3.28
C VAL A 133 31.20 69.42 3.31
N LEU A 134 30.42 68.36 3.38
CA LEU A 134 29.00 68.42 3.68
C LEU A 134 28.75 67.88 5.08
N THR A 135 28.31 68.75 5.97
CA THR A 135 28.05 68.46 7.38
C THR A 135 26.54 68.50 7.66
N ILE A 136 25.99 67.41 8.18
CA ILE A 136 24.62 67.38 8.73
C ILE A 136 24.72 67.04 10.21
N SER A 137 24.42 68.01 11.07
CA SER A 137 24.50 67.90 12.52
C SER A 137 23.15 68.15 13.20
N ASN A 138 22.88 67.43 14.30
CA ASN A 138 21.71 67.64 15.19
C ASN A 138 20.35 67.68 14.46
N THR A 139 20.23 66.98 13.33
CA THR A 139 19.14 67.16 12.36
C THR A 139 18.21 65.95 12.33
N VAL A 140 16.90 66.19 12.24
CA VAL A 140 15.88 65.14 12.20
C VAL A 140 15.19 65.12 10.83
N ALA A 141 15.08 63.94 10.22
CA ALA A 141 14.31 63.72 9.00
C ALA A 141 13.32 62.56 9.21
N SER A 142 12.02 62.86 9.22
CA SER A 142 10.99 61.88 9.56
C SER A 142 9.75 61.90 8.67
N ASN A 143 9.06 60.77 8.58
CA ASN A 143 7.80 60.61 7.83
C ASN A 143 7.91 60.95 6.32
N GLY A 144 9.12 61.03 5.76
CA GLY A 144 9.34 61.33 4.34
C GLY A 144 9.13 60.11 3.46
N CYS A 145 8.62 60.32 2.25
CA CYS A 145 8.15 59.24 1.37
C CYS A 145 8.73 59.35 -0.05
N ASN A 146 9.40 58.28 -0.50
CA ASN A 146 10.04 58.18 -1.82
C ASN A 146 9.61 56.90 -2.56
N LEU A 147 8.35 56.84 -2.99
CA LEU A 147 7.80 55.70 -3.73
C LEU A 147 7.80 55.95 -5.24
N ILE A 148 8.49 55.08 -5.97
CA ILE A 148 8.49 55.02 -7.44
C ILE A 148 7.81 53.73 -7.88
N LEU A 149 6.68 53.86 -8.58
CA LEU A 149 5.94 52.78 -9.22
C LEU A 149 6.38 52.62 -10.69
N GLN A 150 6.76 51.40 -11.05
CA GLN A 150 7.20 50.95 -12.38
C GLN A 150 8.38 51.73 -13.03
N LEU A 151 9.54 51.08 -13.05
CA LEU A 151 10.59 51.38 -14.02
C LEU A 151 10.08 51.13 -15.45
N ASN A 152 9.86 52.21 -16.20
CA ASN A 152 9.55 52.16 -17.64
C ASN A 152 10.68 51.43 -18.41
N GLU A 153 10.38 50.71 -19.49
CA GLU A 153 11.34 49.96 -20.31
C GLU A 153 12.52 50.82 -20.77
N ALA A 154 12.28 52.08 -21.11
CA ALA A 154 13.33 53.03 -21.48
C ALA A 154 14.35 53.26 -20.33
N ILE A 155 13.88 53.30 -19.07
CA ILE A 155 14.78 53.39 -17.91
C ILE A 155 15.47 52.04 -17.69
N LYS A 156 14.80 50.90 -17.88
CA LYS A 156 15.45 49.58 -17.82
C LYS A 156 16.62 49.45 -18.80
N SER A 157 16.53 50.03 -20.00
CA SER A 157 17.59 50.01 -21.01
C SER A 157 18.79 50.93 -20.72
N MET A 158 18.70 51.83 -19.74
CA MET A 158 19.82 52.71 -19.38
C MET A 158 20.96 51.94 -18.68
N PRO A 159 22.21 52.47 -18.71
CA PRO A 159 23.30 52.02 -17.84
C PRO A 159 22.90 52.01 -16.35
N ALA A 160 23.57 51.20 -15.52
CA ALA A 160 23.21 51.06 -14.11
C ALA A 160 23.29 52.41 -13.37
N GLU A 161 24.38 53.10 -13.60
CA GLU A 161 24.79 54.40 -13.08
C GLU A 161 23.69 55.44 -13.30
N ILE A 162 23.18 55.54 -14.54
CA ILE A 162 22.12 56.47 -14.91
C ILE A 162 20.76 56.05 -14.30
N ARG A 163 20.45 54.75 -14.24
CA ARG A 163 19.24 54.25 -13.54
C ARG A 163 19.23 54.66 -12.07
N PHE A 164 20.38 54.62 -11.40
CA PHE A 164 20.53 55.00 -10.00
C PHE A 164 20.47 56.52 -9.74
N VAL A 165 20.80 57.35 -10.73
CA VAL A 165 20.58 58.82 -10.70
C VAL A 165 19.09 59.18 -10.88
N VAL A 166 18.41 58.47 -11.79
CA VAL A 166 17.04 58.73 -12.23
C VAL A 166 16.00 58.27 -11.21
N VAL A 167 16.23 57.12 -10.55
CA VAL A 167 15.40 56.64 -9.45
C VAL A 167 15.80 57.37 -8.16
N GLY A 168 14.85 58.00 -7.48
CA GLY A 168 15.07 58.56 -6.14
C GLY A 168 15.26 57.44 -5.10
N PHE A 169 16.29 57.58 -4.26
CA PHE A 169 16.55 56.69 -3.12
C PHE A 169 16.42 57.46 -1.82
N GLY A 170 15.90 56.80 -0.78
CA GLY A 170 15.69 57.37 0.55
C GLY A 170 14.51 58.32 0.68
N GLY A 171 13.67 58.07 1.69
CA GLY A 171 12.61 59.00 2.13
C GLY A 171 13.09 59.95 3.22
N GLY A 172 14.09 59.56 4.01
CA GLY A 172 14.81 60.43 4.94
C GLY A 172 15.87 61.26 4.21
N ILE A 173 17.09 60.75 4.10
CA ILE A 173 18.20 61.39 3.38
C ILE A 173 18.62 60.53 2.18
N GLY A 174 18.47 61.07 0.98
CA GLY A 174 18.96 60.48 -0.27
C GLY A 174 20.17 61.21 -0.82
N LEU A 175 21.33 60.56 -0.84
CA LEU A 175 22.59 61.09 -1.37
C LEU A 175 22.99 60.33 -2.65
N VAL A 176 23.12 61.07 -3.74
CA VAL A 176 23.72 60.60 -5.00
C VAL A 176 24.99 61.41 -5.22
N ALA A 177 26.15 60.75 -5.22
CA ALA A 177 27.44 61.43 -5.18
C ALA A 177 28.45 60.89 -6.21
N ALA A 178 29.31 61.78 -6.70
CA ALA A 178 30.35 61.49 -7.67
C ALA A 178 31.69 62.18 -7.30
N ASP A 179 32.70 61.39 -6.92
CA ASP A 179 34.09 61.85 -6.68
C ASP A 179 34.92 61.66 -7.96
N TYR A 180 35.27 62.74 -8.64
CA TYR A 180 36.15 62.72 -9.82
C TYR A 180 37.33 63.68 -9.61
N GLU A 181 38.40 63.54 -10.37
CA GLU A 181 39.71 64.18 -10.11
C GLU A 181 39.69 65.71 -9.91
N CYS A 182 38.66 66.41 -10.41
CA CYS A 182 38.47 67.85 -10.24
C CYS A 182 37.73 68.29 -8.96
N ASN A 183 36.92 67.44 -8.32
CA ASN A 183 36.02 67.83 -7.22
C ASN A 183 35.91 66.69 -6.19
N ARG A 184 36.57 66.87 -5.04
CA ARG A 184 36.53 65.92 -3.91
C ARG A 184 35.50 66.33 -2.87
N TYR A 185 34.63 65.41 -2.49
CA TYR A 185 33.61 65.61 -1.45
C TYR A 185 33.83 64.70 -0.25
N ARG A 186 33.59 65.21 0.96
CA ARG A 186 33.51 64.43 2.19
C ARG A 186 32.20 64.70 2.90
N TYR A 187 31.57 63.66 3.45
CA TYR A 187 30.28 63.76 4.13
C TYR A 187 30.43 63.41 5.60
N GLU A 188 30.04 64.32 6.49
CA GLU A 188 29.98 64.10 7.93
C GLU A 188 28.53 64.21 8.41
N LEU A 189 28.01 63.14 9.03
CA LEU A 189 26.70 63.12 9.68
C LEU A 189 26.92 62.90 11.18
N ASP A 190 26.48 63.83 12.02
CA ASP A 190 26.62 63.75 13.48
C ASP A 190 25.28 63.99 14.18
N SER A 191 24.89 63.09 15.08
CA SER A 191 23.65 63.23 15.86
C SER A 191 22.39 63.38 14.99
N VAL A 192 22.35 62.65 13.87
CA VAL A 192 21.26 62.69 12.87
C VAL A 192 20.21 61.63 13.17
N THR A 193 18.93 62.02 13.19
CA THR A 193 17.81 61.14 13.56
C THR A 193 16.83 60.95 12.40
N LEU A 194 16.69 59.69 11.96
CA LEU A 194 15.92 59.29 10.77
C LEU A 194 14.78 58.37 11.23
N VAL A 195 13.52 58.81 11.11
CA VAL A 195 12.39 58.12 11.76
C VAL A 195 11.18 57.95 10.85
N ASN A 196 10.67 56.72 10.73
CA ASN A 196 9.43 56.41 10.02
C ASN A 196 9.42 56.90 8.56
N ASN A 197 10.57 56.85 7.87
CA ASN A 197 10.63 57.19 6.45
C ASN A 197 10.33 55.96 5.58
N HIS A 198 9.77 56.20 4.40
CA HIS A 198 9.34 55.17 3.45
C HIS A 198 10.04 55.37 2.10
N ALA A 199 10.53 54.30 1.46
CA ALA A 199 11.05 54.40 0.10
C ALA A 199 10.93 53.10 -0.71
N THR A 200 11.03 53.16 -2.03
CA THR A 200 11.22 51.97 -2.86
C THR A 200 12.50 51.22 -2.46
N ALA A 201 13.58 51.93 -2.12
CA ALA A 201 14.78 51.41 -1.45
C ALA A 201 15.48 52.52 -0.65
N GLY A 202 16.27 52.17 0.37
CA GLY A 202 17.10 53.15 1.10
C GLY A 202 16.40 53.96 2.19
N ALA A 203 15.28 53.45 2.75
CA ALA A 203 14.22 54.24 3.39
C ALA A 203 14.65 55.43 4.28
N ASN A 204 15.46 55.20 5.32
CA ASN A 204 15.93 56.27 6.20
C ASN A 204 17.16 56.98 5.63
N PHE A 205 18.20 56.25 5.18
CA PHE A 205 19.37 56.80 4.49
C PHE A 205 19.73 55.98 3.26
N ALA A 206 20.12 56.66 2.18
CA ALA A 206 20.76 56.03 1.02
C ALA A 206 21.95 56.85 0.50
N LEU A 207 23.10 56.19 0.33
CA LEU A 207 24.15 56.58 -0.62
C LEU A 207 24.06 55.68 -1.84
N VAL A 208 24.03 56.28 -3.03
CA VAL A 208 24.19 55.57 -4.30
C VAL A 208 25.18 56.31 -5.20
N VAL A 209 25.98 55.57 -5.98
CA VAL A 209 27.10 56.05 -6.84
C VAL A 209 28.41 56.20 -6.03
N LEU A 210 29.42 56.92 -6.54
CA LEU A 210 30.86 56.68 -6.33
C LEU A 210 31.33 56.62 -4.86
N PRO A 211 32.38 55.83 -4.55
CA PRO A 211 32.89 55.65 -3.19
C PRO A 211 33.53 56.95 -2.67
N VAL A 212 32.74 57.72 -1.94
CA VAL A 212 33.16 58.95 -1.23
C VAL A 212 33.58 58.63 0.21
N PRO A 213 34.47 59.42 0.83
CA PRO A 213 34.70 59.38 2.28
C PRO A 213 33.46 59.81 3.06
N ILE A 214 32.95 58.94 3.92
CA ILE A 214 31.79 59.22 4.79
C ILE A 214 32.13 58.92 6.25
N THR A 215 31.76 59.83 7.14
CA THR A 215 31.83 59.66 8.59
C THR A 215 30.44 59.84 9.19
N MET A 216 29.91 58.81 9.86
CA MET A 216 28.65 58.85 10.60
C MET A 216 28.90 58.69 12.10
N ARG A 217 28.32 59.57 12.91
CA ARG A 217 28.37 59.58 14.39
C ARG A 217 26.97 59.75 14.95
N GLN A 218 26.63 58.97 15.99
CA GLN A 218 25.36 59.07 16.71
C GLN A 218 24.11 59.08 15.80
N VAL A 219 24.17 58.36 14.67
CA VAL A 219 23.07 58.30 13.70
C VAL A 219 22.02 57.30 14.17
N ILE A 220 20.78 57.77 14.34
CA ILE A 220 19.64 56.94 14.73
C ILE A 220 18.78 56.69 13.49
N SER A 221 18.50 55.42 13.18
CA SER A 221 17.67 55.01 12.04
C SER A 221 16.56 54.08 12.50
N HIS A 222 15.34 54.62 12.58
CA HIS A 222 14.21 53.98 13.24
C HIS A 222 12.99 53.88 12.31
N LEU A 223 12.24 52.76 12.38
CA LEU A 223 10.97 52.55 11.65
C LEU A 223 11.05 52.78 10.12
N GLY A 224 12.23 52.66 9.51
CA GLY A 224 12.39 52.81 8.06
C GLY A 224 11.77 51.62 7.32
N VAL A 225 10.90 51.88 6.35
CA VAL A 225 10.19 50.83 5.58
C VAL A 225 10.53 50.91 4.10
N SER A 226 10.90 49.78 3.49
CA SER A 226 11.14 49.74 2.04
C SER A 226 10.62 48.50 1.33
N ILE A 227 10.51 48.63 0.01
CA ILE A 227 10.22 47.51 -0.87
C ILE A 227 11.47 46.63 -0.99
N PHE A 228 12.59 47.17 -1.47
CA PHE A 228 13.79 46.38 -1.76
C PHE A 228 14.81 46.37 -0.61
N HIS A 229 15.91 47.12 -0.72
CA HIS A 229 17.09 46.99 0.14
C HIS A 229 17.32 48.18 1.08
N GLY A 230 18.07 47.95 2.17
CA GLY A 230 18.72 49.00 2.95
C GLY A 230 17.76 49.98 3.61
N THR A 231 16.82 49.51 4.42
CA THR A 231 15.86 50.39 5.10
C THR A 231 16.50 51.32 6.12
N GLY A 232 17.38 50.79 6.96
CA GLY A 232 18.08 51.57 7.98
C GLY A 232 19.12 52.51 7.36
N LEU A 233 20.18 51.94 6.79
CA LEU A 233 21.18 52.66 5.98
C LEU A 233 21.50 51.84 4.71
N LEU A 234 21.47 52.46 3.53
CA LEU A 234 21.88 51.86 2.25
C LEU A 234 23.16 52.51 1.71
N PHE A 235 24.07 51.69 1.18
CA PHE A 235 25.33 52.10 0.55
C PHE A 235 25.59 51.26 -0.70
N ALA A 236 25.69 51.87 -1.89
CA ALA A 236 25.89 51.14 -3.15
C ALA A 236 26.81 51.86 -4.16
N THR A 237 27.97 51.26 -4.49
CA THR A 237 29.01 51.87 -5.35
C THR A 237 29.16 51.14 -6.70
N PHE A 238 29.21 51.90 -7.81
CA PHE A 238 29.09 51.34 -9.18
C PHE A 238 30.27 51.61 -10.14
N GLU A 239 31.14 52.57 -9.86
CA GLU A 239 32.32 52.90 -10.68
C GLU A 239 33.61 52.88 -9.83
N PRO A 240 34.77 52.48 -10.38
CA PRO A 240 36.03 52.38 -9.64
C PRO A 240 36.75 53.74 -9.53
N LEU A 241 37.53 53.96 -8.46
CA LEU A 241 38.34 55.19 -8.30
C LEU A 241 39.79 54.94 -7.88
N ASN A 242 40.65 55.86 -8.32
CA ASN A 242 42.06 55.99 -7.91
C ASN A 242 42.23 56.64 -6.51
N SER A 243 41.15 57.06 -5.84
CA SER A 243 41.18 57.82 -4.58
C SER A 243 41.11 56.92 -3.34
N ARG A 244 41.55 57.45 -2.18
CA ARG A 244 41.46 56.73 -0.89
C ARG A 244 40.16 57.07 -0.16
N SER A 245 39.14 56.25 -0.36
CA SER A 245 37.85 56.39 0.33
C SER A 245 37.64 55.38 1.45
N GLU A 246 37.00 55.82 2.53
CA GLU A 246 36.66 55.05 3.73
C GLU A 246 35.20 55.31 4.11
N LEU A 247 34.50 54.27 4.57
CA LEU A 247 33.17 54.37 5.19
C LEU A 247 33.30 54.07 6.69
N SER A 248 33.14 55.12 7.52
CA SER A 248 33.24 55.04 8.98
C SER A 248 31.87 55.31 9.61
N ILE A 249 31.32 54.32 10.33
CA ILE A 249 30.07 54.41 11.10
C ILE A 249 30.42 54.13 12.55
N GLN A 250 30.27 55.12 13.43
CA GLN A 250 30.81 55.08 14.78
C GLN A 250 29.88 55.72 15.82
N GLY A 251 30.22 55.55 17.09
CA GLY A 251 29.64 56.29 18.23
C GLY A 251 28.14 56.09 18.42
N THR A 252 27.74 54.97 19.03
CA THR A 252 26.36 54.66 19.47
C THR A 252 25.27 54.74 18.39
N SER A 253 25.67 54.75 17.10
CA SER A 253 24.74 54.74 15.98
C SER A 253 23.86 53.49 16.04
N THR A 254 22.55 53.69 15.90
CA THR A 254 21.53 52.70 16.28
C THR A 254 20.48 52.57 15.18
N SER A 255 20.33 51.37 14.64
CA SER A 255 19.36 51.07 13.57
C SER A 255 18.34 50.05 14.08
N SER A 256 17.07 50.44 14.21
CA SER A 256 16.05 49.60 14.87
C SER A 256 14.64 49.68 14.29
N ASN A 257 13.90 48.57 14.41
CA ASN A 257 12.50 48.47 13.99
C ASN A 257 12.27 48.75 12.49
N ASN A 258 13.31 48.64 11.66
CA ASN A 258 13.24 48.86 10.21
C ASN A 258 12.70 47.59 9.51
N ILE A 259 11.94 47.75 8.40
CA ILE A 259 11.21 46.66 7.73
C ILE A 259 11.42 46.66 6.20
N ALA A 260 12.21 45.71 5.68
CA ALA A 260 12.49 45.54 4.25
C ALA A 260 11.67 44.39 3.66
N SER A 261 10.52 44.70 3.06
CA SER A 261 9.49 43.72 2.66
C SER A 261 9.90 42.72 1.57
N ASN A 262 10.94 43.02 0.78
CA ASN A 262 11.33 42.27 -0.41
C ASN A 262 12.84 42.30 -0.69
N GLY A 263 13.68 42.51 0.33
CA GLY A 263 15.13 42.58 0.12
C GLY A 263 15.99 42.51 1.38
N ARG A 264 17.21 43.06 1.28
CA ARG A 264 18.37 42.68 2.10
C ARG A 264 18.98 43.86 2.86
N GLY A 265 19.69 43.57 3.96
CA GLY A 265 20.43 44.55 4.76
C GLY A 265 19.52 45.54 5.47
N THR A 266 18.68 45.06 6.40
CA THR A 266 17.57 45.85 6.93
C THR A 266 18.04 46.91 7.93
N GLY A 267 18.97 46.55 8.83
CA GLY A 267 19.70 47.54 9.64
C GLY A 267 20.70 48.33 8.80
N ILE A 268 21.57 47.63 8.05
CA ILE A 268 22.52 48.18 7.07
C ILE A 268 22.63 47.27 5.84
N TYR A 269 22.60 47.87 4.64
CA TYR A 269 22.92 47.23 3.36
C TYR A 269 24.11 47.92 2.69
N ILE A 270 25.22 47.20 2.49
CA ILE A 270 26.39 47.65 1.75
C ILE A 270 26.62 46.71 0.55
N VAL A 271 26.77 47.26 -0.66
CA VAL A 271 27.14 46.49 -1.84
C VAL A 271 28.13 47.25 -2.73
N THR A 272 29.17 46.55 -3.20
CA THR A 272 30.15 47.10 -4.12
C THR A 272 30.19 46.28 -5.42
N TYR A 273 30.06 46.97 -6.57
CA TYR A 273 30.01 46.34 -7.89
C TYR A 273 31.35 46.37 -8.64
N VAL A 274 32.39 46.97 -8.05
CA VAL A 274 33.67 47.28 -8.71
C VAL A 274 34.88 46.87 -7.88
N LYS A 275 36.01 46.69 -8.58
CA LYS A 275 37.29 46.22 -8.04
C LYS A 275 37.94 47.16 -7.02
N GLU A 276 37.73 48.46 -7.18
CA GLU A 276 38.36 49.53 -6.39
C GLU A 276 37.25 50.47 -5.89
N SER A 277 36.74 50.22 -4.67
CA SER A 277 35.60 50.92 -4.07
C SER A 277 35.99 51.66 -2.78
N TRP A 278 35.59 51.18 -1.60
CA TRP A 278 36.19 51.62 -0.34
C TRP A 278 37.43 50.78 -0.03
N ASN A 279 38.48 51.41 0.51
CA ASN A 279 39.67 50.68 0.97
C ASN A 279 39.44 50.01 2.34
N GLN A 280 38.54 50.58 3.14
CA GLN A 280 38.17 50.10 4.45
C GLN A 280 36.73 50.52 4.78
N ILE A 281 36.01 49.62 5.44
CA ILE A 281 34.73 49.91 6.11
C ILE A 281 34.91 49.64 7.60
N SER A 282 34.46 50.57 8.44
CA SER A 282 34.52 50.45 9.90
C SER A 282 33.15 50.72 10.50
N ILE A 283 32.64 49.75 11.26
CA ILE A 283 31.39 49.87 12.04
C ILE A 283 31.76 49.64 13.51
N GLN A 284 31.75 50.71 14.31
CA GLN A 284 32.27 50.71 15.67
C GLN A 284 31.22 51.19 16.70
N SER A 285 31.07 50.46 17.80
CA SER A 285 30.18 50.82 18.92
C SER A 285 28.74 51.10 18.47
N CYS A 286 28.17 50.23 17.63
CA CYS A 286 26.87 50.38 16.99
C CYS A 286 25.87 49.30 17.42
N SER A 287 24.55 49.60 17.37
CA SER A 287 23.50 48.63 17.72
C SER A 287 22.44 48.43 16.62
N PHE A 288 22.02 47.18 16.43
CA PHE A 288 21.08 46.77 15.39
C PHE A 288 20.01 45.86 15.99
N HIS A 289 18.79 46.37 16.23
CA HIS A 289 17.79 45.60 16.97
C HIS A 289 16.35 45.69 16.45
N ASN A 290 15.63 44.56 16.51
CA ASN A 290 14.26 44.40 15.99
C ASN A 290 14.09 44.78 14.51
N ASN A 291 15.13 44.63 13.67
CA ASN A 291 15.03 44.85 12.23
C ASN A 291 14.52 43.59 11.52
N ARG A 292 13.71 43.74 10.48
CA ARG A 292 13.04 42.63 9.77
C ARG A 292 13.10 42.73 8.24
N GLY A 293 13.74 41.75 7.58
CA GLY A 293 13.83 41.66 6.12
C GLY A 293 14.25 40.27 5.67
N ILE A 294 14.57 40.04 4.39
CA ILE A 294 14.82 38.67 3.89
C ILE A 294 16.18 38.14 4.38
N SER A 295 17.29 38.73 3.91
CA SER A 295 18.67 38.31 4.27
C SER A 295 19.49 39.50 4.79
N GLY A 296 20.31 39.30 5.81
CA GLY A 296 21.01 40.37 6.52
C GLY A 296 20.01 41.27 7.24
N SER A 297 19.22 40.72 8.16
CA SER A 297 18.23 41.49 8.92
C SER A 297 18.91 42.59 9.75
N GLY A 298 20.06 42.31 10.35
CA GLY A 298 20.97 43.30 10.91
C GLY A 298 21.85 43.97 9.86
N ILE A 299 22.87 43.25 9.37
CA ILE A 299 23.92 43.76 8.47
C ILE A 299 24.03 42.86 7.24
N TYR A 300 24.17 43.47 6.06
CA TYR A 300 24.50 42.77 4.81
C TYR A 300 25.65 43.49 4.09
N ILE A 301 26.72 42.78 3.76
CA ILE A 301 27.88 43.32 3.02
C ILE A 301 28.30 42.36 1.91
N GLU A 302 28.30 42.84 0.66
CA GLU A 302 28.59 42.03 -0.53
C GLU A 302 29.53 42.75 -1.52
N SER A 303 30.60 42.06 -1.93
CA SER A 303 31.55 42.55 -2.94
C SER A 303 31.47 41.73 -4.23
N ARG A 304 30.78 42.26 -5.25
CA ARG A 304 30.55 41.59 -6.54
C ARG A 304 31.65 41.82 -7.59
N GLY A 305 32.41 42.91 -7.45
CA GLY A 305 33.32 43.39 -8.49
C GLY A 305 34.70 42.74 -8.55
N VAL A 306 34.96 41.68 -7.79
CA VAL A 306 36.33 41.20 -7.53
C VAL A 306 36.50 39.69 -7.70
N GLY A 307 37.58 39.30 -8.39
CA GLY A 307 38.09 37.93 -8.37
C GLY A 307 38.67 37.54 -7.00
N VAL A 308 38.75 36.22 -6.76
CA VAL A 308 38.93 35.51 -5.47
C VAL A 308 40.00 36.05 -4.49
N PHE A 309 40.97 36.85 -4.95
CA PHE A 309 42.16 37.25 -4.20
C PHE A 309 42.14 38.66 -3.57
N ASN A 310 41.29 39.59 -4.02
CA ASN A 310 41.29 41.00 -3.57
C ASN A 310 40.00 41.37 -2.83
N LYS A 311 39.81 40.84 -1.62
CA LYS A 311 38.57 41.05 -0.86
C LYS A 311 38.47 42.45 -0.24
N LEU A 312 37.24 42.88 0.02
CA LEU A 312 36.94 44.17 0.66
C LEU A 312 37.22 44.08 2.17
N ASN A 313 38.00 45.02 2.71
CA ASN A 313 38.32 45.07 4.14
C ASN A 313 37.18 45.70 4.95
N VAL A 314 36.67 44.95 5.93
CA VAL A 314 35.63 45.36 6.86
C VAL A 314 36.11 45.19 8.30
N SER A 315 35.65 46.05 9.20
CA SER A 315 35.86 45.93 10.64
C SER A 315 34.55 46.15 11.39
N LEU A 316 34.21 45.19 12.26
CA LEU A 316 33.06 45.22 13.16
C LEU A 316 33.60 45.18 14.60
N THR A 317 33.52 46.32 15.31
CA THR A 317 34.12 46.47 16.65
C THR A 317 33.09 46.95 17.67
N ASN A 318 32.88 46.23 18.76
CA ASN A 318 31.83 46.50 19.75
C ASN A 318 30.44 46.66 19.11
N VAL A 319 30.01 45.66 18.32
CA VAL A 319 28.74 45.70 17.58
C VAL A 319 27.74 44.74 18.21
N ALA A 320 26.55 45.22 18.55
CA ALA A 320 25.49 44.42 19.17
C ALA A 320 24.28 44.30 18.24
N LEU A 321 23.91 43.06 17.91
CA LEU A 321 22.73 42.73 17.10
C LEU A 321 21.77 41.90 17.96
N SER A 322 20.52 42.36 18.16
CA SER A 322 19.55 41.60 18.97
C SER A 322 18.11 41.62 18.45
N ARG A 323 17.41 40.48 18.54
CA ARG A 323 15.99 40.33 18.16
C ARG A 323 15.69 40.69 16.70
N ASN A 324 16.67 40.63 15.81
CA ASN A 324 16.44 40.83 14.38
C ASN A 324 15.79 39.57 13.79
N SER A 325 15.02 39.71 12.71
CA SER A 325 14.22 38.60 12.16
C SER A 325 14.21 38.53 10.64
N ALA A 326 14.00 37.33 10.11
CA ALA A 326 13.79 37.13 8.68
C ALA A 326 12.33 37.38 8.26
N ILE A 327 12.13 37.62 6.97
CA ILE A 327 10.82 37.49 6.30
C ILE A 327 10.90 36.24 5.42
N THR A 328 10.54 35.10 5.99
CA THR A 328 10.36 33.85 5.24
C THR A 328 9.26 34.00 4.20
N ARG A 329 9.62 33.81 2.91
CA ARG A 329 8.66 33.66 1.80
C ARG A 329 8.77 32.25 1.25
N TYR A 330 7.65 31.55 1.15
CA TYR A 330 7.56 30.19 0.62
C TYR A 330 7.57 30.17 -0.93
N ASP A 331 8.61 30.75 -1.55
CA ASP A 331 8.76 30.84 -3.01
C ASP A 331 10.09 30.20 -3.49
N ASN A 332 10.06 28.86 -3.62
CA ASN A 332 10.87 28.00 -4.49
C ASN A 332 12.38 28.28 -4.74
N LEU A 333 13.18 27.26 -4.40
CA LEU A 333 14.43 26.87 -5.09
C LEU A 333 15.69 27.76 -4.95
N GLN A 334 16.01 28.17 -3.73
CA GLN A 334 17.40 28.18 -3.23
C GLN A 334 17.42 28.09 -1.70
N GLU A 335 18.49 27.55 -1.09
CA GLU A 335 18.77 27.88 0.32
C GLU A 335 19.07 29.39 0.37
N VAL A 336 18.07 30.19 0.74
CA VAL A 336 18.31 31.62 0.91
C VAL A 336 19.16 31.80 2.17
N ILE A 337 20.25 32.53 1.99
CA ILE A 337 21.33 32.66 2.97
C ILE A 337 20.93 33.74 3.97
N ASP A 338 19.90 33.40 4.73
CA ASP A 338 19.19 34.27 5.67
C ASP A 338 19.87 34.19 7.03
N ALA A 339 20.66 35.22 7.30
CA ALA A 339 21.34 35.47 8.56
C ALA A 339 21.13 36.92 9.02
N THR A 340 21.44 37.17 10.28
CA THR A 340 21.40 38.50 10.90
C THR A 340 22.59 39.34 10.46
N VAL A 341 23.75 38.71 10.26
CA VAL A 341 24.91 39.28 9.57
C VAL A 341 25.25 38.41 8.36
N THR A 342 25.27 38.97 7.15
CA THR A 342 25.67 38.25 5.92
C THR A 342 26.88 38.92 5.28
N LEU A 343 27.97 38.16 5.09
CA LEU A 343 29.23 38.63 4.48
C LEU A 343 29.58 37.80 3.24
N ILE A 344 29.77 38.47 2.09
CA ILE A 344 30.01 37.84 0.78
C ILE A 344 31.25 38.45 0.11
N ASN A 345 32.30 37.64 -0.08
CA ASN A 345 33.59 38.05 -0.67
C ASN A 345 34.35 39.13 0.14
N ILE A 346 34.31 39.01 1.47
CA ILE A 346 34.80 40.01 2.44
C ILE A 346 36.01 39.47 3.23
N ASP A 347 36.94 40.36 3.60
CA ASP A 347 37.89 40.15 4.70
C ASP A 347 37.42 40.98 5.91
N CYS A 348 36.92 40.33 6.95
CA CYS A 348 36.26 40.99 8.08
C CYS A 348 37.04 40.81 9.39
N ILE A 349 37.36 41.89 10.09
CA ILE A 349 37.83 41.85 11.48
C ILE A 349 36.63 41.94 12.41
N ILE A 350 36.54 41.04 13.38
CA ILE A 350 35.47 40.94 14.38
C ILE A 350 36.11 41.00 15.77
N ASP A 351 35.65 41.96 16.59
CA ASP A 351 36.18 42.24 17.92
C ASP A 351 35.07 42.82 18.82
N GLY A 352 34.55 42.07 19.80
CA GLY A 352 33.41 42.51 20.61
C GLY A 352 32.06 42.44 19.86
N LEU A 353 31.86 41.43 19.01
CA LEU A 353 30.58 41.19 18.32
C LEU A 353 29.63 40.33 19.17
N SER A 354 28.38 40.78 19.27
CA SER A 354 27.28 40.02 19.88
C SER A 354 26.10 39.87 18.91
N ILE A 355 25.62 38.65 18.70
CA ILE A 355 24.43 38.35 17.88
C ILE A 355 23.47 37.49 18.71
N ALA A 356 22.37 38.09 19.17
CA ALA A 356 21.46 37.51 20.15
C ALA A 356 19.99 37.45 19.69
N ASP A 357 19.29 36.40 20.11
CA ASP A 357 17.82 36.28 20.06
C ASP A 357 17.22 36.46 18.64
N SER A 358 17.93 36.07 17.58
CA SER A 358 17.46 36.31 16.21
C SER A 358 16.46 35.25 15.77
N PHE A 359 15.24 35.68 15.43
CA PHE A 359 14.12 34.79 15.14
C PHE A 359 13.91 34.59 13.63
N GLY A 360 13.93 33.34 13.18
CA GLY A 360 13.77 33.02 11.76
C GLY A 360 15.01 33.26 10.91
N SER A 361 16.13 33.65 11.53
CA SER A 361 17.36 34.02 10.84
C SER A 361 18.57 33.49 11.60
N ARG A 362 19.54 32.96 10.86
CA ARG A 362 20.83 32.50 11.40
C ARG A 362 21.57 33.66 12.07
N GLY A 363 22.53 33.39 12.95
CA GLY A 363 23.38 34.44 13.53
C GLY A 363 24.22 35.16 12.46
N LEU A 364 25.20 34.45 11.91
CA LEU A 364 26.17 34.93 10.93
C LEU A 364 26.19 34.00 9.70
N SER A 365 26.36 34.53 8.49
CA SER A 365 26.64 33.71 7.32
C SER A 365 27.77 34.25 6.45
N LEU A 366 28.62 33.33 6.00
CA LEU A 366 29.90 33.59 5.36
C LEU A 366 29.97 32.89 3.99
N ILE A 367 30.12 33.68 2.93
CA ILE A 367 30.34 33.18 1.57
C ILE A 367 31.68 33.71 1.06
N THR A 368 32.59 32.78 0.73
CA THR A 368 33.94 33.04 0.21
C THR A 368 34.65 34.18 0.98
N SER A 369 34.55 34.19 2.31
CA SER A 369 34.99 35.30 3.18
C SER A 369 35.98 34.83 4.26
N ARG A 370 36.94 35.68 4.62
CA ARG A 370 37.87 35.42 5.75
C ARG A 370 37.47 36.28 6.93
N VAL A 371 37.45 35.69 8.12
CA VAL A 371 36.97 36.37 9.32
C VAL A 371 38.01 36.28 10.43
N TYR A 372 38.63 37.42 10.74
CA TYR A 372 39.65 37.55 11.77
C TYR A 372 38.98 37.79 13.13
N ILE A 373 39.07 36.83 14.04
CA ILE A 373 38.46 36.89 15.38
C ILE A 373 39.48 37.40 16.41
N ARG A 374 39.07 38.39 17.21
CA ARG A 374 39.81 38.98 18.33
C ARG A 374 38.86 39.24 19.51
N GLY A 375 39.39 39.34 20.73
CA GLY A 375 38.59 39.69 21.91
C GLY A 375 37.51 38.65 22.22
N ASP A 376 36.46 39.08 22.92
CA ASP A 376 35.32 38.22 23.29
C ASP A 376 34.13 38.44 22.34
N ASN A 377 33.58 37.35 21.79
CA ASN A 377 32.48 37.38 20.82
C ASN A 377 31.43 36.31 21.14
N VAL A 378 30.15 36.62 20.94
CA VAL A 378 29.03 35.75 21.32
C VAL A 378 27.97 35.67 20.22
N ILE A 379 27.55 34.44 19.89
CA ILE A 379 26.44 34.14 18.99
C ILE A 379 25.46 33.24 19.77
N SER A 380 24.30 33.78 20.17
CA SER A 380 23.41 33.13 21.13
C SER A 380 21.91 33.21 20.79
N ASN A 381 21.15 32.18 21.14
CA ASN A 381 19.69 32.13 21.00
C ASN A 381 19.16 32.38 19.56
N ASN A 382 19.97 32.14 18.52
CA ASN A 382 19.57 32.34 17.13
C ASN A 382 18.90 31.07 16.58
N VAL A 383 17.81 31.22 15.81
CA VAL A 383 17.01 30.11 15.30
C VAL A 383 16.92 30.17 13.77
N ALA A 384 17.25 29.06 13.10
CA ALA A 384 17.20 28.91 11.65
C ALA A 384 16.13 27.88 11.20
N PRO A 385 14.86 28.30 11.00
CA PRO A 385 13.80 27.43 10.53
C PRO A 385 14.05 26.95 9.11
N SER A 386 13.67 25.70 8.82
CA SER A 386 13.85 25.02 7.53
C SER A 386 15.29 25.07 6.96
N GLY A 387 16.31 25.30 7.81
CA GLY A 387 17.66 25.62 7.37
C GLY A 387 18.77 25.06 8.27
N SER A 388 20.00 25.17 7.75
CA SER A 388 21.21 24.69 8.42
C SER A 388 22.11 25.85 8.87
N GLY A 389 22.74 25.73 10.05
CA GLY A 389 23.69 26.73 10.58
C GLY A 389 23.06 27.79 11.46
N GLY A 390 22.48 27.40 12.62
CA GLY A 390 21.72 28.29 13.50
C GLY A 390 22.53 29.49 14.00
N GLY A 391 23.72 29.24 14.55
CA GLY A 391 24.69 30.28 14.89
C GLY A 391 25.46 30.80 13.66
N VAL A 392 26.10 29.92 12.91
CA VAL A 392 26.89 30.21 11.71
C VAL A 392 26.53 29.28 10.55
N HIS A 393 26.37 29.84 9.36
CA HIS A 393 26.38 29.10 8.09
C HIS A 393 27.60 29.53 7.24
N MET A 394 28.28 28.55 6.63
CA MET A 394 29.58 28.78 5.99
C MET A 394 29.69 28.00 4.67
N ASP A 395 30.09 28.69 3.59
CA ASP A 395 30.44 28.04 2.33
C ASP A 395 31.80 27.31 2.41
N PRO A 396 32.14 26.42 1.45
CA PRO A 396 33.35 25.61 1.54
C PRO A 396 34.66 26.37 1.28
N TYR A 397 34.62 27.70 1.18
CA TYR A 397 35.76 28.58 0.87
C TYR A 397 35.98 29.68 1.91
N SER A 398 35.10 29.78 2.91
CA SER A 398 35.23 30.67 4.06
C SER A 398 35.96 30.00 5.22
N TYR A 399 36.57 30.81 6.09
CA TYR A 399 37.20 30.33 7.33
C TYR A 399 37.42 31.46 8.34
N PHE A 400 37.42 31.08 9.62
CA PHE A 400 37.83 31.93 10.74
C PHE A 400 39.35 31.92 10.90
N ILE A 401 39.93 33.05 11.30
CA ILE A 401 41.35 33.24 11.61
C ILE A 401 41.43 33.84 13.00
N PHE A 402 41.76 33.04 14.02
CA PHE A 402 41.86 33.52 15.39
C PHE A 402 43.21 34.23 15.61
N GLN A 403 43.16 35.48 16.07
CA GLN A 403 44.32 36.31 16.41
C GLN A 403 44.33 36.54 17.93
N PRO A 404 45.15 35.81 18.71
CA PRO A 404 45.04 35.78 20.17
C PRO A 404 45.30 37.14 20.85
N PRO A 405 44.60 37.47 21.96
CA PRO A 405 43.54 36.69 22.60
C PRO A 405 42.22 36.74 21.81
N ALA A 406 41.57 35.59 21.63
CA ALA A 406 40.36 35.46 20.82
C ALA A 406 39.42 34.36 21.32
N ASN A 407 38.26 34.75 21.85
CA ASN A 407 37.21 33.87 22.31
C ASN A 407 35.95 34.03 21.45
N LEU A 408 35.30 32.91 21.11
CA LEU A 408 34.03 32.88 20.38
C LEU A 408 33.10 31.84 21.01
N SER A 409 31.91 32.28 21.43
CA SER A 409 30.94 31.48 22.18
C SER A 409 29.65 31.27 21.40
N PHE A 410 29.19 30.01 21.30
CA PHE A 410 27.93 29.59 20.68
C PHE A 410 26.97 29.06 21.74
N LEU A 411 25.90 29.79 22.06
CA LEU A 411 25.01 29.46 23.18
C LEU A 411 23.55 29.28 22.71
N ASN A 412 22.96 28.11 22.93
CA ASN A 412 21.53 27.84 22.67
C ASN A 412 21.03 28.17 21.24
N ASN A 413 21.86 28.03 20.20
CA ASN A 413 21.43 28.24 18.81
C ASN A 413 20.73 26.98 18.25
N HIS A 414 19.73 27.15 17.40
CA HIS A 414 18.91 26.06 16.85
C HIS A 414 18.85 26.03 15.32
N ALA A 415 18.84 24.82 14.74
CA ALA A 415 18.65 24.59 13.31
C ALA A 415 17.70 23.40 13.03
N ASP A 416 16.69 23.62 12.17
CA ASP A 416 15.73 22.58 11.76
C ASP A 416 16.37 21.45 10.92
N ASN A 417 17.54 21.71 10.33
CA ASN A 417 18.32 20.74 9.58
C ASN A 417 19.59 20.34 10.37
N PHE A 418 20.74 20.92 10.01
CA PHE A 418 22.07 20.53 10.46
C PHE A 418 22.84 21.70 11.08
N GLY A 419 23.75 21.42 12.01
CA GLY A 419 24.69 22.41 12.53
C GLY A 419 24.02 23.50 13.35
N GLY A 420 23.60 23.18 14.58
CA GLY A 420 22.90 24.12 15.47
C GLY A 420 23.75 25.35 15.78
N GLY A 421 25.02 25.15 16.14
CA GLY A 421 26.00 26.22 16.27
C GLY A 421 26.65 26.62 14.94
N ILE A 422 27.20 25.67 14.19
CA ILE A 422 27.94 25.90 12.93
C ILE A 422 27.56 24.85 11.88
N TYR A 423 27.19 25.31 10.68
CA TYR A 423 27.07 24.48 9.47
C TYR A 423 28.10 24.90 8.43
N ILE A 424 28.80 23.91 7.86
CA ILE A 424 29.78 24.10 6.78
C ILE A 424 29.32 23.26 5.59
N LEU A 425 29.03 23.90 4.46
CA LEU A 425 28.55 23.23 3.26
C LEU A 425 29.56 22.18 2.77
N PRO A 426 29.16 20.92 2.52
CA PRO A 426 30.09 19.86 2.14
C PRO A 426 30.64 20.03 0.71
N ARG A 427 31.91 19.67 0.50
CA ARG A 427 32.59 19.76 -0.81
C ARG A 427 32.24 18.57 -1.70
N LEU A 428 31.77 18.85 -2.93
CA LEU A 428 31.48 17.84 -3.95
C LEU A 428 32.73 17.20 -4.59
N ASN A 429 33.91 17.77 -4.40
CA ASN A 429 35.16 17.29 -4.98
C ASN A 429 36.32 17.44 -3.98
N ARG A 430 36.77 16.32 -3.40
CA ARG A 430 37.82 16.24 -2.37
C ARG A 430 39.22 15.94 -2.92
N THR A 431 39.50 16.26 -4.20
CA THR A 431 40.78 15.94 -4.87
C THR A 431 41.94 16.89 -4.55
N VAL A 432 41.70 17.98 -3.82
CA VAL A 432 42.72 18.95 -3.38
C VAL A 432 42.64 19.12 -1.87
N GLN A 433 43.78 19.21 -1.18
CA GLN A 433 43.80 19.50 0.25
C GLN A 433 43.57 21.00 0.50
N PHE A 434 42.47 21.34 1.16
CA PHE A 434 42.01 22.71 1.39
C PHE A 434 42.26 23.20 2.83
N PRO A 435 42.28 24.52 3.08
CA PRO A 435 42.34 25.07 4.42
C PRO A 435 41.21 24.56 5.33
N CYS A 436 41.54 24.33 6.59
CA CYS A 436 40.60 24.11 7.68
C CYS A 436 39.73 25.37 7.88
N PHE A 437 38.45 25.18 8.24
CA PHE A 437 37.51 26.28 8.49
C PHE A 437 37.87 27.14 9.71
N ILE A 438 38.79 26.66 10.54
CA ILE A 438 39.49 27.39 11.60
C ILE A 438 40.96 27.47 11.23
N GLN A 439 41.54 28.65 11.37
CA GLN A 439 42.96 28.95 11.27
C GLN A 439 43.40 29.72 12.53
N ILE A 440 44.67 29.61 12.92
CA ILE A 440 45.22 30.34 14.07
C ILE A 440 46.41 31.15 13.58
N ASP A 441 46.36 32.47 13.70
CA ASP A 441 47.47 33.36 13.36
C ASP A 441 48.23 33.73 14.63
N SER A 442 49.13 32.83 15.04
CA SER A 442 49.99 33.01 16.21
C SER A 442 51.35 32.32 16.02
N PRO A 443 52.46 32.93 16.47
CA PRO A 443 53.75 32.26 16.58
C PRO A 443 53.89 31.40 17.85
N SER A 444 52.89 31.42 18.74
CA SER A 444 52.91 30.67 20.00
C SER A 444 52.35 29.25 19.81
N PRO A 445 53.01 28.19 20.31
CA PRO A 445 52.43 26.84 20.39
C PRO A 445 51.37 26.72 21.50
N THR A 446 51.13 27.78 22.28
CA THR A 446 50.07 27.87 23.30
C THR A 446 49.29 29.19 23.11
N PRO A 447 48.49 29.32 22.04
CA PRO A 447 47.71 30.54 21.78
C PRO A 447 46.50 30.61 22.71
N ASP A 448 46.16 31.81 23.22
CA ASP A 448 44.94 32.03 24.01
C ASP A 448 43.74 32.17 23.06
N VAL A 449 43.19 31.02 22.67
CA VAL A 449 42.04 30.89 21.77
C VAL A 449 41.05 29.93 22.40
N LYS A 450 39.77 30.33 22.49
CA LYS A 450 38.71 29.47 23.03
C LYS A 450 37.50 29.50 22.11
N LEU A 451 37.13 28.34 21.59
CA LEU A 451 35.83 28.12 20.98
C LEU A 451 34.97 27.39 22.01
N TYR A 452 33.92 28.06 22.47
CA TYR A 452 33.01 27.55 23.51
C TYR A 452 31.61 27.31 22.93
N ALA A 453 30.97 26.25 23.37
CA ALA A 453 29.64 25.86 22.92
C ALA A 453 28.84 25.24 24.08
N GLU A 454 27.57 25.64 24.20
CA GLU A 454 26.64 25.10 25.19
C GLU A 454 25.20 25.17 24.65
N GLY A 455 24.43 24.08 24.80
CA GLY A 455 22.98 24.06 24.55
C GLY A 455 22.53 24.23 23.09
N ASN A 456 23.45 24.25 22.13
CA ASN A 456 23.10 24.32 20.71
C ASN A 456 22.42 23.01 20.27
N THR A 457 21.48 23.08 19.34
CA THR A 457 20.69 21.91 18.90
C THR A 457 20.42 21.90 17.40
N ALA A 458 20.44 20.71 16.81
CA ALA A 458 20.03 20.46 15.43
C ALA A 458 19.02 19.32 15.40
N ASN A 459 17.91 19.51 14.68
CA ASN A 459 16.83 18.52 14.60
C ASN A 459 17.24 17.24 13.85
N ILE A 460 18.30 17.29 13.02
CA ILE A 460 18.84 16.11 12.31
C ILE A 460 20.12 15.58 12.97
N THR A 461 21.25 16.28 12.83
CA THR A 461 22.54 15.95 13.47
C THR A 461 23.52 17.13 13.39
N GLY A 462 24.55 17.13 14.24
CA GLY A 462 25.48 18.23 14.43
C GLY A 462 24.90 19.30 15.35
N ASN A 463 24.59 18.96 16.60
CA ASN A 463 24.05 19.89 17.60
C ASN A 463 24.94 21.14 17.73
N PHE A 464 26.26 20.97 17.82
CA PHE A 464 27.21 22.08 17.66
C PHE A 464 27.68 22.24 16.22
N ILE A 465 28.30 21.22 15.60
CA ILE A 465 28.91 21.32 14.27
C ILE A 465 28.39 20.27 13.30
N TYR A 466 28.07 20.69 12.07
CA TYR A 466 27.92 19.80 10.92
C TYR A 466 28.74 20.24 9.70
N GLY A 467 29.49 19.29 9.13
CA GLY A 467 30.07 19.41 7.80
C GLY A 467 31.51 19.93 7.77
N GLY A 468 31.99 20.25 6.56
CA GLY A 468 33.40 20.53 6.28
C GLY A 468 34.30 19.28 6.31
N ASP A 469 35.55 19.44 5.85
CA ASP A 469 36.61 18.44 6.02
C ASP A 469 37.28 18.67 7.39
N LEU A 470 36.70 18.12 8.47
CA LEU A 470 37.10 18.45 9.85
C LEU A 470 38.47 17.88 10.23
N LEU A 471 38.83 16.70 9.71
CA LEU A 471 40.11 16.03 10.01
C LEU A 471 41.10 16.02 8.85
N TYR A 472 40.66 16.35 7.63
CA TYR A 472 41.42 16.16 6.39
C TYR A 472 41.76 17.48 5.67
N CYS A 473 42.03 18.52 6.45
CA CYS A 473 42.30 19.89 5.99
C CYS A 473 43.75 20.34 6.30
N THR A 474 44.11 21.57 5.91
CA THR A 474 45.41 22.21 6.22
C THR A 474 45.29 23.48 7.04
N PHE A 475 46.29 23.71 7.90
CA PHE A 475 46.56 25.03 8.45
C PHE A 475 47.57 25.74 7.55
N VAL A 476 47.22 26.96 7.12
CA VAL A 476 48.00 27.77 6.15
C VAL A 476 48.67 28.99 6.81
N THR A 477 48.58 29.09 8.13
CA THR A 477 49.11 30.19 8.96
C THR A 477 50.46 29.83 9.60
N ASN A 478 51.14 30.86 10.13
CA ASN A 478 52.43 30.71 10.83
C ASN A 478 52.42 29.66 11.95
N PHE A 479 51.27 29.47 12.61
CA PHE A 479 51.08 28.48 13.66
C PHE A 479 51.44 27.05 13.21
N PHE A 480 51.07 26.65 11.98
CA PHE A 480 51.38 25.33 11.42
C PHE A 480 52.88 25.00 11.49
N TYR A 481 53.73 25.94 11.12
CA TYR A 481 55.20 25.78 11.14
C TYR A 481 55.78 25.69 12.56
N SER A 482 55.07 26.21 13.57
CA SER A 482 55.48 26.15 14.99
C SER A 482 55.00 24.89 15.71
N PHE A 483 53.81 24.40 15.39
CA PHE A 483 53.11 23.35 16.14
C PHE A 483 53.08 22.01 15.39
N CYS A 484 52.63 21.99 14.13
CA CYS A 484 52.48 20.76 13.32
C CYS A 484 53.78 20.20 12.75
N ARG A 485 54.95 20.79 13.07
CA ARG A 485 56.21 20.64 12.32
C ARG A 485 56.72 19.20 12.16
N ASN A 486 56.30 18.29 13.05
CA ASN A 486 56.70 16.88 13.08
C ASN A 486 55.51 15.90 12.90
N GLU A 487 54.29 16.39 12.65
CA GLU A 487 53.07 15.60 12.53
C GLU A 487 52.57 15.54 11.07
N THR A 488 51.73 14.55 10.74
CA THR A 488 51.00 14.56 9.46
C THR A 488 49.85 15.56 9.54
N ASN A 489 49.50 16.19 8.41
CA ASN A 489 48.48 17.26 8.35
C ASN A 489 47.16 16.87 9.04
N SER A 490 46.70 15.63 8.87
CA SER A 490 45.46 15.14 9.49
C SER A 490 45.56 14.89 11.00
N PHE A 491 46.72 14.44 11.49
CA PHE A 491 46.92 14.25 12.93
C PHE A 491 47.03 15.59 13.65
N CYS A 492 47.71 16.58 13.06
CA CYS A 492 47.75 17.93 13.61
C CYS A 492 46.38 18.63 13.55
N ALA A 493 45.59 18.41 12.49
CA ALA A 493 44.23 18.95 12.43
C ALA A 493 43.37 18.46 13.61
N TYR A 494 43.45 17.17 13.93
CA TYR A 494 42.79 16.59 15.10
C TYR A 494 43.31 17.14 16.44
N SER A 495 44.64 17.26 16.61
CA SER A 495 45.24 17.73 17.87
C SER A 495 44.97 19.23 18.13
N VAL A 496 44.85 20.04 17.09
CA VAL A 496 44.40 21.44 17.19
C VAL A 496 42.89 21.52 17.47
N PHE A 497 42.08 20.70 16.80
CA PHE A 497 40.63 20.65 17.01
C PHE A 497 40.29 20.27 18.47
N GLN A 498 40.89 19.22 19.02
CA GLN A 498 40.72 18.83 20.42
C GLN A 498 41.11 19.90 21.44
N ARG A 499 41.92 20.90 21.04
CA ARG A 499 42.49 21.90 21.95
C ARG A 499 41.81 23.27 21.88
N VAL A 500 41.34 23.67 20.70
CA VAL A 500 40.56 24.91 20.52
C VAL A 500 39.15 24.76 21.09
N PHE A 501 38.61 23.54 21.06
CA PHE A 501 37.26 23.20 21.49
C PHE A 501 37.25 22.76 22.95
N ASN A 502 36.83 23.65 23.86
CA ASN A 502 36.63 23.29 25.26
C ASN A 502 35.25 22.60 25.42
N MET A 503 35.15 21.34 24.99
CA MET A 503 33.91 20.55 25.01
C MET A 503 33.55 20.07 26.43
N SER A 504 33.08 20.99 27.27
CA SER A 504 32.48 20.62 28.56
C SER A 504 31.11 20.00 28.36
N ASN A 505 30.96 18.74 28.78
CA ASN A 505 29.71 17.95 28.94
C ASN A 505 29.05 17.33 27.70
N GLU A 506 29.43 17.65 26.46
CA GLU A 506 28.84 16.98 25.27
C GLU A 506 29.61 15.70 24.86
N ASN A 507 29.36 14.61 25.59
CA ASN A 507 29.67 13.23 25.16
C ASN A 507 28.71 12.72 24.06
N ASP A 508 27.89 13.59 23.47
CA ASP A 508 26.88 13.25 22.47
C ASP A 508 27.50 13.00 21.09
N SER A 509 27.33 11.79 20.57
CA SER A 509 27.71 11.40 19.22
C SER A 509 27.03 12.20 18.09
N ARG A 510 25.99 12.99 18.39
CA ARG A 510 25.34 13.94 17.48
C ARG A 510 25.87 15.37 17.58
N SER A 511 26.79 15.69 18.50
CA SER A 511 27.31 17.06 18.67
C SER A 511 28.13 17.55 17.48
N ILE A 512 29.06 16.73 16.98
CA ILE A 512 29.98 17.06 15.89
C ILE A 512 29.95 15.97 14.83
N SER A 513 29.41 16.30 13.64
CA SER A 513 29.19 15.35 12.55
C SER A 513 29.55 15.93 11.18
N SER A 514 29.49 15.08 10.15
CA SER A 514 29.82 15.39 8.75
C SER A 514 28.95 14.56 7.79
N THR A 515 29.17 14.67 6.49
CA THR A 515 28.73 13.64 5.53
C THR A 515 29.25 12.27 5.96
N GLY A 516 28.43 11.21 5.86
CA GLY A 516 28.83 9.86 6.24
C GLY A 516 29.96 9.32 5.35
N VAL A 517 31.07 8.90 5.97
CA VAL A 517 32.28 8.35 5.30
C VAL A 517 32.48 6.85 5.53
N GLY A 518 31.78 6.26 6.51
CA GLY A 518 31.80 4.82 6.77
C GLY A 518 30.45 4.28 7.23
N VAL A 519 30.34 2.96 7.29
CA VAL A 519 29.13 2.21 7.73
C VAL A 519 29.41 1.52 9.06
N ALA A 520 28.41 1.37 9.92
CA ALA A 520 28.46 0.55 11.13
C ALA A 520 27.11 -0.15 11.37
N LEU A 521 27.12 -1.18 12.22
CA LEU A 521 25.94 -1.92 12.68
C LEU A 521 25.40 -1.30 13.97
N CYS A 522 24.10 -1.49 14.22
CA CYS A 522 23.50 -1.20 15.52
C CYS A 522 22.97 -2.48 16.18
N GLU A 523 23.47 -2.79 17.37
CA GLU A 523 23.04 -3.91 18.20
C GLU A 523 22.59 -3.35 19.55
N ASP A 524 21.33 -3.58 19.93
CA ASP A 524 20.69 -3.10 21.18
C ASP A 524 20.85 -1.59 21.52
N GLY A 525 21.19 -0.77 20.53
CA GLY A 525 21.40 0.68 20.66
C GLY A 525 22.88 1.10 20.66
N ASP A 526 23.81 0.15 20.78
CA ASP A 526 25.25 0.40 20.70
C ASP A 526 25.79 0.32 19.26
N ILE A 527 26.83 1.13 18.99
CA ILE A 527 27.45 1.25 17.67
C ILE A 527 28.49 0.14 17.49
N ASN A 528 28.10 -1.01 16.93
CA ASN A 528 29.04 -2.08 16.60
C ASN A 528 29.84 -1.72 15.34
N ARG A 529 31.15 -1.47 15.54
CA ARG A 529 32.11 -1.06 14.50
C ARG A 529 32.84 -2.24 13.80
N THR A 530 32.39 -3.47 14.04
CA THR A 530 32.98 -4.68 13.43
C THR A 530 32.87 -4.63 11.91
N ARG A 531 33.99 -4.86 11.20
CA ARG A 531 34.07 -4.76 9.73
C ARG A 531 33.66 -6.02 8.98
N ASN A 532 33.66 -7.18 9.64
CA ASN A 532 33.24 -8.47 9.09
C ASN A 532 32.14 -9.08 9.97
N TYR A 533 30.90 -9.08 9.49
CA TYR A 533 29.74 -9.64 10.18
C TYR A 533 29.30 -10.96 9.53
N VAL A 534 28.73 -11.88 10.30
CA VAL A 534 28.27 -13.19 9.82
C VAL A 534 26.86 -13.45 10.32
N MET A 535 25.93 -13.70 9.40
CA MET A 535 24.54 -13.99 9.71
C MET A 535 24.03 -15.21 8.95
N THR A 536 22.88 -15.75 9.37
CA THR A 536 22.12 -16.74 8.61
C THR A 536 20.91 -16.10 7.92
N ALA A 537 20.47 -16.69 6.81
CA ALA A 537 19.25 -16.29 6.10
C ALA A 537 18.68 -17.43 5.26
N THR A 538 17.36 -17.45 5.04
CA THR A 538 16.70 -18.39 4.11
C THR A 538 16.83 -17.89 2.66
N PRO A 539 17.26 -18.72 1.68
CA PRO A 539 17.36 -18.33 0.27
C PRO A 539 16.06 -17.73 -0.31
N GLY A 540 16.15 -16.50 -0.83
CA GLY A 540 15.03 -15.76 -1.43
C GLY A 540 14.09 -15.07 -0.44
N ARG A 541 14.32 -15.18 0.87
CA ARG A 541 13.54 -14.49 1.91
C ARG A 541 14.11 -13.10 2.19
N ALA A 542 13.23 -12.14 2.48
CA ALA A 542 13.63 -10.82 2.96
C ALA A 542 14.13 -10.87 4.42
N PHE A 543 15.14 -10.06 4.73
CA PHE A 543 15.67 -9.84 6.08
C PHE A 543 16.07 -8.39 6.28
N HIS A 544 16.12 -7.93 7.54
CA HIS A 544 16.48 -6.56 7.89
C HIS A 544 17.80 -6.49 8.66
N ILE A 545 18.57 -5.42 8.44
CA ILE A 545 19.79 -5.10 9.22
C ILE A 545 19.70 -3.64 9.69
N ASN A 546 19.93 -3.39 10.98
CA ASN A 546 19.99 -2.04 11.52
C ASN A 546 21.38 -1.43 11.25
N LEU A 547 21.40 -0.34 10.46
CA LEU A 547 22.64 0.27 9.96
C LEU A 547 22.69 1.75 10.29
N LEU A 548 23.89 2.27 10.56
CA LEU A 548 24.16 3.71 10.64
C LEU A 548 25.37 4.10 9.78
N LEU A 549 25.48 5.40 9.50
CA LEU A 549 26.63 6.00 8.86
C LEU A 549 27.44 6.80 9.88
N ILE A 550 28.77 6.68 9.82
CA ILE A 550 29.70 7.42 10.68
C ILE A 550 30.34 8.60 9.93
N SER A 551 30.46 9.73 10.62
CA SER A 551 31.21 10.91 10.19
C SER A 551 32.73 10.71 10.31
N GLU A 552 33.50 11.66 9.78
CA GLU A 552 34.97 11.71 9.95
C GLU A 552 35.37 11.73 11.43
N THR A 553 34.58 12.39 12.27
CA THR A 553 34.78 12.50 13.73
C THR A 553 34.28 11.30 14.52
N ASN A 554 33.75 10.26 13.86
CA ASN A 554 33.05 9.11 14.45
C ASN A 554 31.71 9.41 15.16
N GLY A 555 31.13 10.60 14.94
CA GLY A 555 29.74 10.92 15.28
C GLY A 555 28.72 10.38 14.27
N ILE A 556 27.42 10.44 14.60
CA ILE A 556 26.33 9.91 13.77
C ILE A 556 26.08 10.82 12.57
N ALA A 557 26.20 10.25 11.37
CA ALA A 557 26.04 10.94 10.09
C ALA A 557 24.81 10.44 9.31
N ILE A 558 24.43 11.20 8.30
CA ILE A 558 23.42 10.83 7.31
C ILE A 558 24.06 10.84 5.92
N GLY A 559 23.53 10.00 5.03
CA GLY A 559 23.98 9.90 3.65
C GLY A 559 23.34 8.72 2.93
N THR A 560 23.87 8.42 1.75
CA THR A 560 23.40 7.31 0.92
C THR A 560 24.33 6.10 1.08
N LEU A 561 23.77 4.96 1.44
CA LEU A 561 24.45 3.67 1.40
C LEU A 561 24.37 3.06 0.00
N ARG A 562 25.46 2.44 -0.45
CA ARG A 562 25.50 1.50 -1.57
C ARG A 562 25.85 0.10 -1.09
N ALA A 563 25.15 -0.89 -1.64
CA ALA A 563 25.44 -2.31 -1.47
C ALA A 563 26.05 -2.90 -2.75
N TYR A 564 26.99 -3.83 -2.58
CA TYR A 564 27.60 -4.61 -3.66
C TYR A 564 27.67 -6.09 -3.27
N PHE A 565 27.18 -6.99 -4.13
CA PHE A 565 27.05 -8.41 -3.86
C PHE A 565 28.10 -9.23 -4.64
N PHE A 566 28.74 -10.20 -3.98
CA PHE A 566 29.79 -11.02 -4.59
C PHE A 566 29.89 -12.42 -3.97
N ASN A 567 30.43 -13.35 -4.75
CA ASN A 567 30.69 -14.73 -4.35
C ASN A 567 32.18 -14.94 -4.10
N GLY A 568 32.56 -15.44 -2.92
CA GLY A 568 33.95 -15.76 -2.57
C GLY A 568 34.52 -14.95 -1.40
N PRO A 569 35.84 -15.08 -1.10
CA PRO A 569 36.49 -14.34 -0.02
C PRO A 569 36.55 -12.84 -0.32
N PRO A 570 36.55 -11.98 0.71
CA PRO A 570 36.57 -10.52 0.52
C PRO A 570 37.83 -10.07 -0.21
N GLN A 571 37.66 -9.54 -1.42
CA GLN A 571 38.70 -8.80 -2.14
C GLN A 571 38.52 -7.29 -1.93
N PRO A 572 39.62 -6.52 -1.84
CA PRO A 572 39.53 -5.06 -1.70
C PRO A 572 38.88 -4.44 -2.95
N PRO A 573 38.03 -3.40 -2.78
CA PRO A 573 37.26 -2.85 -3.89
C PRO A 573 38.15 -2.09 -4.88
N GLN A 574 38.34 -2.65 -6.09
CA GLN A 574 38.66 -1.83 -7.26
C GLN A 574 37.34 -1.33 -7.87
N PRO A 575 37.20 -0.02 -8.17
CA PRO A 575 35.95 0.55 -8.70
C PRO A 575 35.78 0.22 -10.20
N PRO A 576 34.78 -0.60 -10.60
CA PRO A 576 34.54 -0.92 -12.00
C PRO A 576 33.47 0.02 -12.58
N ASN A 577 33.73 0.62 -13.74
CA ASN A 577 32.88 1.69 -14.30
C ASN A 577 31.48 1.26 -14.82
N SER A 578 31.06 0.01 -14.58
CA SER A 578 29.69 -0.46 -14.84
C SER A 578 29.38 -1.77 -14.09
N LEU A 579 28.32 -1.80 -13.29
CA LEU A 579 27.79 -3.02 -12.68
C LEU A 579 26.30 -2.86 -12.34
N PRO A 580 25.42 -3.81 -12.75
CA PRO A 580 24.01 -3.82 -12.36
C PRO A 580 23.82 -4.31 -10.91
N ASN A 581 22.71 -3.92 -10.28
CA ASN A 581 22.38 -4.12 -8.86
C ASN A 581 23.15 -3.22 -7.86
N LEU A 582 23.18 -1.91 -8.13
CA LEU A 582 23.38 -0.91 -7.07
C LEU A 582 22.02 -0.52 -6.49
N THR A 583 21.77 -0.88 -5.23
CA THR A 583 20.68 -0.30 -4.43
C THR A 583 21.21 0.88 -3.63
N GLU A 584 20.45 1.98 -3.61
CA GLU A 584 20.76 3.19 -2.87
C GLU A 584 19.73 3.41 -1.76
N PHE A 585 20.19 3.45 -0.52
CA PHE A 585 19.35 3.67 0.66
C PHE A 585 19.75 4.97 1.35
N ILE A 586 18.78 5.82 1.72
CA ILE A 586 19.03 6.94 2.63
C ILE A 586 19.03 6.36 4.05
N ILE A 587 20.13 6.51 4.77
CA ILE A 587 20.29 5.96 6.13
C ILE A 587 20.49 7.09 7.13
N ALA A 588 19.71 7.00 8.21
CA ALA A 588 19.78 7.86 9.37
C ALA A 588 19.60 7.00 10.63
N ASP A 589 20.58 7.06 11.54
CA ASP A 589 20.40 6.68 12.95
C ASP A 589 19.78 5.28 13.17
N CYS A 590 20.54 4.22 12.90
CA CYS A 590 20.14 2.82 13.07
C CYS A 590 18.91 2.38 12.26
N THR A 591 18.79 2.87 11.02
CA THR A 591 17.68 2.50 10.12
C THR A 591 17.66 0.98 9.86
N PRO A 592 16.51 0.29 10.00
CA PRO A 592 16.36 -1.08 9.51
C PRO A 592 16.29 -1.07 7.98
N VAL A 593 17.29 -1.66 7.33
CA VAL A 593 17.37 -1.77 5.86
C VAL A 593 17.02 -3.19 5.44
N GLU A 594 16.09 -3.33 4.49
CA GLU A 594 15.66 -4.62 3.93
C GLU A 594 16.59 -5.08 2.81
N PHE A 595 16.95 -6.37 2.83
CA PHE A 595 17.73 -7.05 1.81
C PHE A 595 17.11 -8.42 1.48
N VAL A 596 17.35 -8.91 0.26
CA VAL A 596 17.02 -10.27 -0.17
C VAL A 596 18.28 -10.93 -0.70
N ALA A 597 18.62 -12.12 -0.20
CA ALA A 597 19.78 -12.89 -0.63
C ALA A 597 19.36 -14.17 -1.34
N TYR A 598 20.01 -14.48 -2.46
CA TYR A 598 19.73 -15.64 -3.30
C TYR A 598 20.96 -16.54 -3.37
N GLN A 599 20.76 -17.85 -3.38
CA GLN A 599 21.86 -18.81 -3.42
C GLN A 599 22.33 -19.05 -4.87
N TYR A 600 23.64 -19.15 -5.09
CA TYR A 600 24.21 -19.33 -6.45
C TYR A 600 24.77 -20.76 -6.68
N THR A 601 25.20 -21.43 -5.61
CA THR A 601 25.64 -22.83 -5.62
C THR A 601 25.33 -23.49 -4.27
N LEU A 602 25.21 -24.82 -4.24
CA LEU A 602 24.84 -25.58 -3.04
C LEU A 602 25.77 -25.35 -1.82
N ASN A 603 27.06 -25.03 -2.05
CA ASN A 603 28.07 -24.86 -0.99
C ASN A 603 28.72 -23.46 -1.00
N GLY A 604 28.06 -22.43 -1.53
CA GLY A 604 28.61 -21.08 -1.64
C GLY A 604 28.20 -20.14 -0.49
N ASN A 605 29.17 -19.65 0.29
CA ASN A 605 28.96 -18.46 1.13
C ASN A 605 28.74 -17.24 0.23
N PHE A 606 27.67 -16.49 0.48
CA PHE A 606 27.34 -15.26 -0.24
C PHE A 606 27.79 -14.05 0.58
N SER A 607 28.38 -13.04 -0.06
CA SER A 607 28.96 -11.88 0.63
C SER A 607 28.42 -10.57 0.08
N MET A 608 28.10 -9.64 0.98
CA MET A 608 27.70 -8.26 0.65
C MET A 608 28.72 -7.28 1.22
N SER A 609 29.11 -6.30 0.42
CA SER A 609 29.98 -5.17 0.78
C SER A 609 29.15 -3.90 0.83
N LEU A 610 29.20 -3.19 1.97
CA LEU A 610 28.41 -1.99 2.26
C LEU A 610 29.33 -0.77 2.43
N PHE A 611 29.08 0.30 1.67
CA PHE A 611 29.89 1.52 1.66
C PHE A 611 29.07 2.81 1.40
N SER A 612 29.59 3.96 1.84
CA SER A 612 29.00 5.27 1.54
C SER A 612 29.21 5.67 0.07
N THR A 613 28.29 6.45 -0.50
CA THR A 613 28.48 7.08 -1.82
C THR A 613 29.67 8.04 -1.89
N VAL A 614 30.09 8.61 -0.76
CA VAL A 614 31.19 9.58 -0.67
C VAL A 614 32.54 8.85 -0.66
N LEU A 615 33.05 8.52 -1.84
CA LEU A 615 34.36 7.90 -2.02
C LEU A 615 35.50 8.89 -1.70
N VAL A 616 35.95 8.92 -0.43
CA VAL A 616 37.18 9.62 -0.02
C VAL A 616 38.39 8.82 -0.49
N GLN A 617 38.84 9.10 -1.72
CA GLN A 617 39.77 8.28 -2.51
C GLN A 617 41.19 8.06 -1.93
N TYR A 618 41.51 8.54 -0.72
CA TYR A 618 42.89 8.68 -0.24
C TYR A 618 43.22 8.26 1.21
N PHE A 619 42.27 7.86 2.08
CA PHE A 619 42.57 7.72 3.52
C PHE A 619 42.07 6.43 4.23
N TYR A 620 43.05 5.64 4.69
CA TYR A 620 43.03 4.64 5.78
C TYR A 620 42.12 3.40 5.71
N GLU A 621 42.68 2.28 6.17
CA GLU A 621 42.03 0.96 6.34
C GLU A 621 40.78 1.00 7.23
N SER A 622 40.68 1.99 8.12
CA SER A 622 39.56 2.16 9.07
C SER A 622 38.20 2.40 8.39
N TYR A 623 38.19 2.87 7.14
CA TYR A 623 36.99 3.08 6.31
C TYR A 623 36.80 1.99 5.24
N THR A 624 37.37 0.80 5.47
CA THR A 624 37.01 -0.40 4.72
C THR A 624 35.49 -0.64 4.75
N PRO A 625 34.90 -1.15 3.65
CA PRO A 625 33.47 -1.44 3.61
C PRO A 625 33.09 -2.47 4.68
N LEU A 626 31.88 -2.36 5.21
CA LEU A 626 31.30 -3.38 6.07
C LEU A 626 30.98 -4.61 5.21
N VAL A 627 31.65 -5.73 5.47
CA VAL A 627 31.41 -7.00 4.78
C VAL A 627 30.51 -7.87 5.62
N ILE A 628 29.41 -8.32 5.02
CA ILE A 628 28.43 -9.22 5.63
C ILE A 628 28.45 -10.55 4.88
N THR A 629 28.87 -11.61 5.56
CA THR A 629 28.86 -12.98 5.02
C THR A 629 27.58 -13.68 5.44
N ILE A 630 26.79 -14.10 4.47
CA ILE A 630 25.51 -14.78 4.67
C ILE A 630 25.72 -16.29 4.48
N LYS A 631 25.32 -17.04 5.51
CA LYS A 631 25.19 -18.50 5.47
C LYS A 631 23.73 -18.84 5.19
N PHE A 632 23.48 -19.64 4.17
CA PHE A 632 22.11 -20.06 3.87
C PHE A 632 21.66 -21.18 4.80
N GLU A 633 20.44 -21.05 5.30
CA GLU A 633 19.71 -22.11 6.00
C GLU A 633 18.96 -23.00 4.99
N GLU A 634 18.61 -24.22 5.40
CA GLU A 634 17.77 -25.12 4.61
C GLU A 634 16.36 -24.51 4.43
N CYS A 635 15.68 -24.87 3.34
CA CYS A 635 14.33 -24.37 3.09
C CYS A 635 13.34 -24.90 4.15
N PRO A 636 12.34 -24.10 4.56
CA PRO A 636 11.27 -24.57 5.43
C PRO A 636 10.54 -25.78 4.81
N PRO A 637 10.01 -26.70 5.61
CA PRO A 637 9.16 -27.79 5.12
C PRO A 637 8.07 -27.30 4.15
N LEU A 638 7.79 -28.11 3.12
CA LEU A 638 6.94 -27.80 1.95
C LEU A 638 7.57 -26.83 0.92
N PHE A 639 8.69 -26.17 1.22
CA PHE A 639 9.48 -25.39 0.26
C PHE A 639 10.74 -26.17 -0.19
N GLY A 640 11.19 -25.92 -1.42
CA GLY A 640 12.41 -26.50 -2.00
C GLY A 640 13.26 -25.45 -2.73
N LEU A 641 14.55 -25.74 -2.91
CA LEU A 641 15.46 -24.88 -3.67
C LEU A 641 15.15 -24.92 -5.17
N MET A 642 14.47 -23.90 -5.67
CA MET A 642 14.08 -23.76 -7.08
C MET A 642 14.87 -22.63 -7.77
N PRO A 643 15.13 -22.73 -9.09
CA PRO A 643 15.77 -21.67 -9.85
C PRO A 643 14.83 -20.49 -10.08
N THR A 644 15.31 -19.27 -9.85
CA THR A 644 14.52 -18.03 -10.06
C THR A 644 14.29 -17.76 -11.54
N ASN A 645 13.06 -17.43 -11.94
CA ASN A 645 12.71 -17.13 -13.34
C ASN A 645 13.47 -15.95 -13.96
N ASP A 646 13.88 -14.96 -13.16
CA ASP A 646 14.43 -13.70 -13.67
C ASP A 646 15.90 -13.76 -14.12
N ARG A 647 16.69 -14.72 -13.60
CA ARG A 647 18.15 -14.79 -13.85
C ARG A 647 18.69 -16.22 -13.78
N ASN A 648 19.32 -16.65 -14.87
CA ASN A 648 19.96 -17.97 -14.97
C ASN A 648 20.98 -18.23 -13.85
N GLY A 649 20.71 -19.20 -12.97
CA GLY A 649 21.66 -19.72 -11.98
C GLY A 649 21.47 -19.23 -10.54
N LEU A 650 20.44 -18.43 -10.25
CA LEU A 650 20.07 -18.06 -8.88
C LEU A 650 18.97 -18.98 -8.34
N LEU A 651 19.05 -19.31 -7.05
CA LEU A 651 18.18 -20.26 -6.33
C LEU A 651 17.50 -19.56 -5.16
N SER A 652 16.24 -19.91 -4.92
CA SER A 652 15.40 -19.47 -3.80
C SER A 652 14.54 -20.62 -3.28
N CYS A 653 14.10 -20.53 -2.03
CA CYS A 653 13.08 -21.43 -1.50
C CYS A 653 11.71 -21.05 -2.07
N ASP A 654 11.14 -21.92 -2.90
CA ASP A 654 9.81 -21.80 -3.54
C ASP A 654 9.02 -23.11 -3.29
N CYS A 655 7.84 -23.30 -3.88
CA CYS A 655 7.10 -24.57 -3.79
C CYS A 655 8.00 -25.78 -4.12
N ASN A 656 7.97 -26.81 -3.26
CA ASN A 656 8.54 -28.11 -3.59
C ASN A 656 7.85 -28.68 -4.87
N SER A 657 8.57 -29.44 -5.70
CA SER A 657 8.10 -29.82 -7.05
C SER A 657 6.75 -30.56 -7.03
N TYR A 658 6.53 -31.40 -6.03
CA TYR A 658 5.28 -32.15 -5.82
C TYR A 658 4.05 -31.25 -5.55
N LEU A 659 4.26 -30.00 -5.10
CA LEU A 659 3.18 -29.02 -4.92
C LEU A 659 2.78 -28.29 -6.21
N MET A 660 3.68 -28.24 -7.20
CA MET A 660 3.36 -27.69 -8.52
C MET A 660 2.35 -28.59 -9.25
N GLU A 661 2.46 -29.91 -9.09
CA GLU A 661 1.47 -30.87 -9.61
C GLU A 661 0.10 -30.75 -8.92
N ALA A 662 0.07 -30.31 -7.65
CA ALA A 662 -1.15 -29.97 -6.93
C ALA A 662 -1.72 -28.58 -7.28
N ASN A 663 -1.11 -27.84 -8.22
CA ASN A 663 -1.47 -26.48 -8.62
C ASN A 663 -1.56 -25.53 -7.41
N ALA A 664 -0.59 -25.64 -6.48
CA ALA A 664 -0.43 -24.72 -5.35
C ALA A 664 0.57 -23.61 -5.68
N ASN A 665 0.44 -22.48 -4.97
CA ASN A 665 1.32 -21.32 -5.04
C ASN A 665 1.89 -21.05 -3.63
N CYS A 666 3.18 -20.73 -3.53
CA CYS A 666 3.89 -20.63 -2.25
C CYS A 666 4.50 -19.24 -2.07
N ASN A 667 4.48 -18.71 -0.85
CA ASN A 667 5.12 -17.44 -0.51
C ASN A 667 6.07 -17.64 0.66
N ILE A 668 7.38 -17.56 0.40
CA ILE A 668 8.44 -17.80 1.38
C ILE A 668 8.48 -16.75 2.50
N ASN A 669 8.14 -15.48 2.20
CA ASN A 669 8.21 -14.39 3.18
C ASN A 669 7.19 -14.58 4.32
N SER A 670 5.99 -15.04 4.00
CA SER A 670 4.94 -15.42 4.96
C SER A 670 4.96 -16.91 5.32
N SER A 671 5.73 -17.74 4.62
CA SER A 671 5.73 -19.21 4.72
C SER A 671 4.33 -19.83 4.56
N THR A 672 3.52 -19.24 3.67
CA THR A 672 2.13 -19.65 3.38
C THR A 672 2.02 -20.36 2.03
N ILE A 673 1.08 -21.31 1.95
CA ILE A 673 0.71 -22.02 0.72
C ILE A 673 -0.74 -21.69 0.39
N THR A 674 -1.00 -21.31 -0.86
CA THR A 674 -2.34 -21.10 -1.40
C THR A 674 -2.66 -22.18 -2.41
N SER A 675 -3.76 -22.90 -2.24
CA SER A 675 -4.21 -23.96 -3.16
C SER A 675 -5.72 -23.95 -3.37
N ASN A 676 -6.18 -24.72 -4.36
CA ASN A 676 -7.61 -24.98 -4.60
C ASN A 676 -7.91 -26.46 -4.32
N PRO A 677 -8.14 -26.85 -3.05
CA PRO A 677 -8.08 -28.25 -2.58
C PRO A 677 -9.28 -29.13 -2.99
N ARG A 678 -10.05 -28.75 -4.02
CA ARG A 678 -11.33 -29.38 -4.42
C ARG A 678 -11.32 -30.90 -4.40
N ASN A 679 -10.29 -31.51 -5.00
CA ASN A 679 -10.07 -32.95 -5.05
C ASN A 679 -8.70 -33.36 -4.44
N LYS A 680 -7.85 -32.43 -4.01
CA LYS A 680 -6.48 -32.71 -3.55
C LYS A 680 -6.24 -32.14 -2.15
N TRP A 681 -5.76 -32.98 -1.24
CA TRP A 681 -5.30 -32.61 0.10
C TRP A 681 -3.77 -32.53 0.12
N ILE A 682 -3.23 -31.53 0.81
CA ILE A 682 -1.79 -31.28 0.95
C ILE A 682 -1.43 -31.27 2.45
N GLY A 683 -0.33 -31.91 2.83
CA GLY A 683 0.21 -31.84 4.19
C GLY A 683 1.69 -32.20 4.25
N TYR A 684 2.23 -32.30 5.46
CA TYR A 684 3.60 -32.69 5.74
C TYR A 684 3.61 -33.77 6.82
N ASN A 685 4.45 -34.80 6.67
CA ASN A 685 4.67 -35.75 7.76
C ASN A 685 6.03 -35.47 8.45
N TYR A 686 6.00 -35.21 9.75
CA TYR A 686 7.20 -35.04 10.56
C TYR A 686 7.96 -36.36 10.83
N GLU A 687 7.31 -37.53 10.70
CA GLU A 687 7.98 -38.83 10.87
C GLU A 687 8.75 -39.25 9.61
N ASP A 688 8.15 -39.13 8.43
CA ASP A 688 8.78 -39.45 7.13
C ASP A 688 9.60 -38.27 6.57
N THR A 689 9.47 -37.06 7.14
CA THR A 689 10.04 -35.77 6.68
C THR A 689 9.65 -35.31 5.26
N CYS A 690 8.64 -35.94 4.65
CA CYS A 690 8.23 -35.72 3.27
C CYS A 690 6.95 -34.87 3.12
N THR A 691 6.71 -34.38 1.90
CA THR A 691 5.45 -33.74 1.52
C THR A 691 4.40 -34.80 1.21
N TYR A 692 3.23 -34.74 1.86
CA TYR A 692 2.09 -35.63 1.58
C TYR A 692 1.10 -34.93 0.63
N THR A 693 0.81 -35.54 -0.52
CA THR A 693 -0.30 -35.15 -1.40
C THR A 693 -1.24 -36.33 -1.63
N GLY A 694 -2.55 -36.13 -1.79
CA GLY A 694 -3.49 -37.23 -2.05
C GLY A 694 -4.92 -36.81 -2.37
N ASP A 695 -5.72 -37.74 -2.88
CA ASP A 695 -7.08 -37.45 -3.31
C ASP A 695 -8.04 -37.30 -2.12
N CYS A 696 -8.64 -36.10 -2.01
CA CYS A 696 -9.52 -35.72 -0.91
C CYS A 696 -10.95 -36.23 -1.14
N PRO A 697 -11.63 -36.82 -0.14
CA PRO A 697 -12.99 -37.32 -0.31
C PRO A 697 -14.00 -36.23 -0.66
N PHE A 698 -14.98 -36.58 -1.49
CA PHE A 698 -15.97 -35.64 -2.00
C PHE A 698 -16.66 -34.84 -0.88
N GLY A 699 -16.41 -33.52 -0.86
CA GLY A 699 -16.96 -32.59 0.13
C GLY A 699 -16.28 -32.61 1.51
N TYR A 700 -15.10 -33.22 1.64
CA TYR A 700 -14.28 -33.17 2.87
C TYR A 700 -13.29 -31.99 2.83
N CYS A 701 -12.77 -31.63 1.65
CA CYS A 701 -12.01 -30.40 1.41
C CYS A 701 -12.93 -29.24 0.96
N LYS A 702 -12.46 -28.00 1.13
CA LYS A 702 -13.15 -26.78 0.67
C LYS A 702 -13.16 -26.70 -0.87
N GLY A 703 -14.23 -26.14 -1.43
CA GLY A 703 -14.42 -25.99 -2.89
C GLY A 703 -13.91 -24.68 -3.50
N GLU A 704 -13.24 -23.88 -2.68
CA GLU A 704 -12.76 -22.51 -2.93
C GLU A 704 -11.26 -22.46 -2.64
N GLU A 705 -10.59 -21.37 -3.01
CA GLU A 705 -9.15 -21.16 -2.79
C GLU A 705 -8.86 -20.90 -1.30
N VAL A 706 -7.83 -21.56 -0.75
CA VAL A 706 -7.47 -21.50 0.66
C VAL A 706 -5.97 -21.21 0.80
N THR A 707 -5.63 -20.23 1.63
CA THR A 707 -4.25 -19.96 2.05
C THR A 707 -4.05 -20.46 3.47
N PHE A 708 -3.04 -21.30 3.71
CA PHE A 708 -2.74 -21.90 5.02
C PHE A 708 -1.23 -21.97 5.26
N THR A 709 -0.83 -22.45 6.44
CA THR A 709 0.57 -22.74 6.81
C THR A 709 0.70 -24.18 7.28
N ILE A 710 1.93 -24.70 7.42
CA ILE A 710 2.19 -26.06 7.94
C ILE A 710 1.60 -26.31 9.34
N ASN A 711 1.41 -25.27 10.16
CA ASN A 711 0.78 -25.40 11.48
C ASN A 711 -0.75 -25.52 11.39
N ASN A 712 -1.35 -25.04 10.30
CA ASN A 712 -2.80 -24.89 10.11
C ASN A 712 -3.29 -25.69 8.88
N VAL A 713 -2.71 -26.85 8.60
CA VAL A 713 -3.04 -27.70 7.44
C VAL A 713 -4.53 -28.05 7.36
N ASP A 714 -5.23 -28.13 8.49
CA ASP A 714 -6.66 -28.39 8.56
C ASP A 714 -7.55 -27.25 8.00
N GLU A 715 -7.00 -26.06 7.74
CA GLU A 715 -7.77 -24.97 7.12
C GLU A 715 -8.29 -25.30 5.71
N GLN A 716 -7.70 -26.29 5.02
CA GLN A 716 -8.23 -26.78 3.74
C GLN A 716 -9.51 -27.64 3.89
N CYS A 717 -9.82 -28.10 5.11
CA CYS A 717 -10.94 -29.00 5.39
C CYS A 717 -12.27 -28.25 5.57
N ALA A 718 -13.37 -28.94 5.25
CA ALA A 718 -14.74 -28.47 5.40
C ALA A 718 -15.51 -29.32 6.44
N LEU A 719 -16.69 -28.85 6.85
CA LEU A 719 -17.64 -29.60 7.70
C LEU A 719 -17.08 -30.03 9.09
N ASP A 720 -16.24 -29.19 9.69
CA ASP A 720 -15.55 -29.41 10.98
C ASP A 720 -14.63 -30.65 11.01
N ARG A 721 -14.08 -31.00 9.84
CA ARG A 721 -13.14 -32.12 9.63
C ARG A 721 -11.69 -31.67 9.74
N SER A 722 -10.79 -32.65 9.91
CA SER A 722 -9.35 -32.44 10.12
C SER A 722 -8.53 -33.67 9.70
N GLY A 723 -7.21 -33.58 9.78
CA GLY A 723 -6.27 -34.66 9.60
C GLY A 723 -6.08 -35.09 8.15
N VAL A 724 -5.38 -36.21 7.97
CA VAL A 724 -4.97 -36.73 6.67
C VAL A 724 -6.18 -37.01 5.76
N LEU A 725 -6.17 -36.44 4.55
CA LEU A 725 -7.29 -36.40 3.60
C LEU A 725 -8.60 -35.81 4.19
N CYS A 726 -8.51 -34.94 5.20
CA CYS A 726 -9.65 -34.48 6.01
C CYS A 726 -10.51 -35.65 6.57
N GLY A 727 -9.86 -36.79 6.85
CA GLY A 727 -10.50 -38.03 7.29
C GLY A 727 -11.04 -37.99 8.73
N GLY A 728 -10.49 -37.13 9.58
CA GLY A 728 -10.86 -36.98 10.98
C GLY A 728 -11.99 -35.99 11.26
N CYS A 729 -12.07 -35.57 12.53
CA CYS A 729 -12.89 -34.48 13.05
C CYS A 729 -12.01 -33.59 13.92
N ALA A 730 -12.28 -32.28 13.94
CA ALA A 730 -11.56 -31.34 14.81
C ALA A 730 -11.63 -31.73 16.30
N GLU A 731 -10.71 -31.22 17.12
CA GLU A 731 -10.65 -31.58 18.54
C GLU A 731 -11.96 -31.24 19.27
N GLY A 732 -12.49 -32.20 20.05
CA GLY A 732 -13.81 -32.10 20.70
C GLY A 732 -15.02 -32.35 19.78
N TYR A 733 -14.82 -32.71 18.51
CA TYR A 733 -15.87 -33.05 17.56
C TYR A 733 -15.85 -34.56 17.23
N SER A 734 -17.00 -35.10 16.83
CA SER A 734 -17.20 -36.49 16.40
C SER A 734 -18.10 -36.58 15.17
N ILE A 735 -18.01 -37.66 14.40
CA ILE A 735 -18.74 -37.78 13.13
C ILE A 735 -20.24 -38.02 13.38
N LYS A 736 -21.10 -37.27 12.67
CA LYS A 736 -22.56 -37.47 12.73
C LYS A 736 -22.94 -38.78 12.02
N LEU A 737 -23.94 -39.48 12.56
CA LEU A 737 -24.34 -40.82 12.07
C LEU A 737 -24.96 -40.77 10.65
N GLY A 738 -25.70 -39.69 10.34
CA GLY A 738 -26.45 -39.52 9.08
C GLY A 738 -25.79 -38.64 7.99
N SER A 739 -24.74 -37.88 8.32
CA SER A 739 -24.06 -36.96 7.38
C SER A 739 -22.54 -37.04 7.48
N ASN A 740 -21.83 -36.36 6.58
CA ASN A 740 -20.36 -36.34 6.56
C ASN A 740 -19.77 -35.21 7.42
N GLU A 741 -20.61 -34.40 8.06
CA GLU A 741 -20.16 -33.41 9.04
C GLU A 741 -19.68 -34.08 10.33
N CYS A 742 -18.74 -33.43 10.97
CA CYS A 742 -18.47 -33.60 12.39
C CYS A 742 -19.42 -32.73 13.23
N GLY A 743 -19.36 -32.84 14.55
CA GLY A 743 -20.10 -32.01 15.49
C GLY A 743 -19.76 -32.33 16.93
N GLN A 744 -20.04 -31.41 17.84
CA GLN A 744 -19.88 -31.64 19.28
C GLN A 744 -20.91 -32.67 19.76
N CYS A 745 -20.45 -33.88 20.07
CA CYS A 745 -21.28 -35.00 20.48
C CYS A 745 -21.11 -35.31 21.98
N SER A 746 -22.08 -36.03 22.55
CA SER A 746 -22.00 -36.48 23.94
C SER A 746 -22.66 -37.85 24.11
N ASN A 747 -22.31 -38.55 25.18
CA ASN A 747 -22.83 -39.90 25.44
C ASN A 747 -24.33 -39.92 25.82
N SER A 748 -24.98 -38.76 25.96
CA SER A 748 -26.44 -38.65 26.12
C SER A 748 -27.21 -39.09 24.85
N TYR A 749 -26.62 -38.92 23.67
CA TYR A 749 -27.21 -39.33 22.38
C TYR A 749 -27.34 -40.84 22.21
N LEU A 750 -26.67 -41.64 23.06
CA LEU A 750 -26.78 -43.11 23.05
C LEU A 750 -28.22 -43.59 23.33
N SER A 751 -29.04 -42.75 23.97
CA SER A 751 -30.49 -42.93 24.15
C SER A 751 -31.26 -43.13 22.82
N LEU A 752 -30.72 -42.68 21.69
CA LEU A 752 -31.28 -42.92 20.36
C LEU A 752 -31.40 -44.42 20.00
N LEU A 753 -30.63 -45.31 20.64
CA LEU A 753 -30.78 -46.76 20.48
C LEU A 753 -32.21 -47.24 20.81
N LEU A 754 -32.87 -46.63 21.81
CA LEU A 754 -34.25 -46.95 22.16
C LEU A 754 -35.22 -46.53 21.04
N VAL A 755 -34.98 -45.34 20.46
CA VAL A 755 -35.80 -44.78 19.36
C VAL A 755 -35.65 -45.64 18.10
N PHE A 756 -34.43 -46.02 17.73
CA PHE A 756 -34.16 -46.86 16.56
C PHE A 756 -34.71 -48.29 16.73
N GLY A 757 -34.67 -48.83 17.95
CA GLY A 757 -35.33 -50.09 18.29
C GLY A 757 -36.84 -50.05 18.05
N ILE A 758 -37.52 -49.04 18.62
CA ILE A 758 -38.96 -48.85 18.44
C ILE A 758 -39.31 -48.64 16.95
N ALA A 759 -38.54 -47.80 16.24
CA ALA A 759 -38.77 -47.50 14.83
C ALA A 759 -38.71 -48.75 13.92
N GLY A 760 -37.77 -49.67 14.17
CA GLY A 760 -37.68 -50.93 13.42
C GLY A 760 -38.92 -51.82 13.60
N VAL A 761 -39.48 -51.89 14.81
CA VAL A 761 -40.71 -52.63 15.10
C VAL A 761 -41.93 -51.97 14.46
N VAL A 762 -42.04 -50.64 14.55
CA VAL A 762 -43.13 -49.86 13.93
C VAL A 762 -43.14 -50.03 12.40
N LEU A 763 -41.96 -50.01 11.76
CA LEU A 763 -41.84 -50.25 10.32
C LEU A 763 -42.39 -51.63 9.92
N VAL A 764 -42.01 -52.69 10.63
CA VAL A 764 -42.53 -54.05 10.36
C VAL A 764 -44.05 -54.11 10.53
N ILE A 765 -44.62 -53.45 11.54
CA ILE A 765 -46.07 -53.38 11.75
C ILE A 765 -46.77 -52.65 10.59
N ILE A 766 -46.23 -51.54 10.09
CA ILE A 766 -46.81 -50.79 8.95
C ILE A 766 -46.82 -51.65 7.67
N LEU A 767 -45.74 -52.39 7.39
CA LEU A 767 -45.66 -53.30 6.24
C LEU A 767 -46.67 -54.46 6.36
N ILE A 768 -46.95 -54.95 7.57
CA ILE A 768 -48.01 -55.95 7.84
C ILE A 768 -49.40 -55.36 7.57
N LEU A 769 -49.73 -54.22 8.19
CA LEU A 769 -51.08 -53.66 8.19
C LEU A 769 -51.54 -53.23 6.79
N LEU A 770 -50.64 -52.58 6.03
CA LEU A 770 -50.91 -52.08 4.69
C LEU A 770 -50.60 -53.10 3.58
N ASN A 771 -50.07 -54.28 3.92
CA ASN A 771 -49.53 -55.27 2.97
C ASN A 771 -48.51 -54.71 1.96
N LEU A 772 -47.86 -53.57 2.27
CA LEU A 772 -46.88 -52.90 1.40
C LEU A 772 -45.68 -53.82 1.14
N THR A 773 -45.77 -54.61 0.08
CA THR A 773 -44.85 -55.71 -0.20
C THR A 773 -44.51 -55.79 -1.68
N VAL A 774 -43.30 -56.27 -1.97
CA VAL A 774 -42.79 -56.46 -3.34
C VAL A 774 -43.69 -57.37 -4.20
N THR A 775 -44.47 -58.23 -3.54
CA THR A 775 -45.44 -59.17 -4.13
C THR A 775 -46.67 -58.49 -4.74
N ILE A 776 -47.09 -57.33 -4.19
CA ILE A 776 -48.16 -56.50 -4.78
C ILE A 776 -47.58 -55.57 -5.86
N GLY A 777 -46.29 -55.24 -5.77
CA GLY A 777 -45.52 -54.54 -6.80
C GLY A 777 -45.64 -53.02 -6.80
N THR A 778 -46.62 -52.41 -6.12
CA THR A 778 -46.83 -50.95 -6.10
C THR A 778 -45.64 -50.14 -5.57
N ILE A 779 -44.73 -50.76 -4.82
CA ILE A 779 -43.56 -50.11 -4.22
C ILE A 779 -42.24 -50.38 -4.98
N ASN A 780 -42.22 -51.28 -5.97
CA ASN A 780 -40.96 -51.77 -6.56
C ASN A 780 -40.17 -50.67 -7.28
N GLY A 781 -40.82 -49.91 -8.16
CA GLY A 781 -40.21 -48.76 -8.83
C GLY A 781 -39.81 -47.64 -7.88
N LEU A 782 -40.56 -47.43 -6.79
CA LEU A 782 -40.21 -46.45 -5.74
C LEU A 782 -38.92 -46.85 -5.00
N ILE A 783 -38.77 -48.14 -4.65
CA ILE A 783 -37.53 -48.65 -4.05
C ILE A 783 -36.38 -48.53 -5.05
N PHE A 784 -36.56 -48.85 -6.33
CA PHE A 784 -35.51 -48.65 -7.33
C PHE A 784 -35.09 -47.18 -7.44
N TYR A 785 -36.04 -46.26 -7.58
CA TYR A 785 -35.80 -44.82 -7.60
C TYR A 785 -35.03 -44.33 -6.36
N ALA A 786 -35.53 -44.64 -5.16
CA ALA A 786 -34.93 -44.16 -3.92
C ALA A 786 -33.52 -44.72 -3.71
N ASN A 787 -33.30 -45.99 -4.08
CA ASN A 787 -31.99 -46.64 -3.97
C ASN A 787 -30.97 -46.02 -4.93
N ILE A 788 -31.35 -45.69 -6.17
CA ILE A 788 -30.46 -44.99 -7.11
C ILE A 788 -30.11 -43.59 -6.60
N VAL A 789 -31.10 -42.79 -6.20
CA VAL A 789 -30.84 -41.43 -5.70
C VAL A 789 -29.90 -41.45 -4.50
N LYS A 790 -30.03 -42.45 -3.62
CA LYS A 790 -29.15 -42.62 -2.47
C LYS A 790 -27.70 -42.96 -2.84
N ILE A 791 -27.48 -43.72 -3.92
CA ILE A 791 -26.15 -44.00 -4.48
C ILE A 791 -25.56 -42.72 -5.08
N LEU A 792 -26.34 -41.99 -5.90
CA LEU A 792 -25.90 -40.78 -6.59
C LEU A 792 -25.97 -39.50 -5.74
N LYS A 793 -26.29 -39.59 -4.43
CA LYS A 793 -26.51 -38.42 -3.56
C LYS A 793 -25.38 -37.36 -3.64
N PRO A 794 -24.08 -37.71 -3.61
CA PRO A 794 -23.00 -36.71 -3.66
C PRO A 794 -23.00 -35.89 -4.97
N ILE A 795 -23.31 -36.55 -6.08
CA ILE A 795 -23.33 -35.93 -7.42
C ILE A 795 -24.60 -35.08 -7.62
N LEU A 796 -25.75 -35.52 -7.09
CA LEU A 796 -27.06 -34.88 -7.28
C LEU A 796 -27.35 -33.70 -6.34
N PHE A 797 -26.65 -33.60 -5.20
CA PHE A 797 -26.92 -32.61 -4.16
C PHE A 797 -25.65 -31.87 -3.74
N GLN A 798 -25.12 -31.04 -4.65
CA GLN A 798 -23.95 -30.18 -4.41
C GLN A 798 -24.23 -28.97 -3.47
N THR A 799 -25.49 -28.73 -3.10
CA THR A 799 -25.90 -27.71 -2.11
C THR A 799 -27.05 -28.25 -1.25
N ASP A 800 -27.30 -27.64 -0.10
CA ASP A 800 -28.27 -28.05 0.92
C ASP A 800 -29.58 -28.63 0.38
N SER A 801 -29.78 -29.93 0.62
CA SER A 801 -30.99 -30.63 0.21
C SER A 801 -32.18 -30.25 1.09
N ILE A 802 -33.36 -30.02 0.49
CA ILE A 802 -34.62 -29.77 1.20
C ILE A 802 -34.82 -30.87 2.28
N PRO A 803 -34.76 -30.55 3.59
CA PRO A 803 -34.52 -31.57 4.62
C PRO A 803 -35.56 -32.69 4.66
N VAL A 804 -36.85 -32.33 4.67
CA VAL A 804 -38.01 -33.26 4.68
C VAL A 804 -37.93 -34.30 3.55
N LEU A 805 -37.35 -33.91 2.42
CA LEU A 805 -37.36 -34.66 1.18
C LEU A 805 -36.12 -35.60 1.08
N SER A 806 -34.97 -35.11 1.54
CA SER A 806 -33.75 -35.91 1.79
C SER A 806 -33.99 -36.99 2.86
N GLN A 807 -34.78 -36.65 3.89
CA GLN A 807 -35.23 -37.53 4.96
C GLN A 807 -36.08 -38.70 4.43
N PHE A 808 -37.09 -38.41 3.61
CA PHE A 808 -37.97 -39.40 3.01
C PHE A 808 -37.22 -40.45 2.18
N ILE A 809 -36.30 -40.03 1.31
CA ILE A 809 -35.48 -40.95 0.50
C ILE A 809 -34.55 -41.78 1.37
N SER A 810 -34.02 -41.20 2.44
CA SER A 810 -33.17 -41.92 3.41
C SER A 810 -33.94 -43.00 4.16
N TRP A 811 -35.18 -42.72 4.62
CA TRP A 811 -36.03 -43.73 5.28
C TRP A 811 -36.37 -44.92 4.37
N ILE A 812 -36.63 -44.72 3.08
CA ILE A 812 -36.85 -45.83 2.13
C ILE A 812 -35.59 -46.70 1.99
N ASN A 813 -34.40 -46.11 2.10
CA ASN A 813 -33.13 -46.83 2.08
C ASN A 813 -32.75 -47.48 3.43
N LEU A 814 -33.65 -47.49 4.42
CA LEU A 814 -33.37 -47.90 5.80
C LEU A 814 -32.18 -47.14 6.41
N ASP A 815 -32.11 -45.84 6.11
CA ASP A 815 -31.12 -44.91 6.64
C ASP A 815 -31.77 -43.87 7.57
N PHE A 816 -31.02 -43.41 8.57
CA PHE A 816 -31.52 -42.52 9.62
C PHE A 816 -32.00 -41.17 9.06
N GLY A 817 -31.33 -40.64 8.04
CA GLY A 817 -31.66 -39.43 7.29
C GLY A 817 -31.49 -38.10 8.06
N VAL A 818 -31.54 -38.14 9.39
CA VAL A 818 -31.26 -37.01 10.28
C VAL A 818 -29.76 -36.89 10.57
N ASN A 819 -29.24 -35.65 10.62
CA ASN A 819 -27.85 -35.35 10.95
C ASN A 819 -27.65 -35.32 12.48
N VAL A 820 -27.65 -36.49 13.13
CA VAL A 820 -27.52 -36.62 14.60
C VAL A 820 -26.15 -37.11 15.05
N CYS A 821 -25.71 -36.59 16.19
CA CYS A 821 -24.69 -37.22 17.03
C CYS A 821 -25.18 -38.57 17.58
N PHE A 822 -24.26 -39.41 18.06
CA PHE A 822 -24.59 -40.73 18.60
C PHE A 822 -23.84 -41.06 19.91
N TYR A 823 -22.54 -40.85 19.95
CA TYR A 823 -21.73 -40.82 21.18
C TYR A 823 -20.45 -39.98 20.95
N ASP A 824 -19.67 -39.77 22.00
CA ASP A 824 -18.41 -38.99 21.96
C ASP A 824 -17.20 -39.88 21.59
N GLY A 825 -16.26 -39.35 20.81
CA GLY A 825 -15.15 -40.12 20.20
C GLY A 825 -15.58 -41.02 19.03
N MET A 826 -16.62 -40.63 18.27
CA MET A 826 -17.10 -41.42 17.13
C MET A 826 -16.33 -41.11 15.84
N THR A 827 -15.65 -42.13 15.29
CA THR A 827 -14.77 -42.07 14.11
C THR A 827 -15.47 -42.53 12.82
N PRO A 828 -14.90 -42.30 11.61
CA PRO A 828 -15.43 -42.84 10.36
C PRO A 828 -15.50 -44.38 10.35
N SER A 829 -14.48 -45.05 10.89
CA SER A 829 -14.45 -46.52 11.01
C SER A 829 -15.55 -47.06 11.95
N HIS A 830 -15.81 -46.41 13.09
CA HIS A 830 -16.96 -46.71 13.94
C HIS A 830 -18.29 -46.50 13.19
N LYS A 831 -18.42 -45.42 12.41
CA LYS A 831 -19.61 -45.13 11.61
C LYS A 831 -19.92 -46.22 10.60
N ILE A 832 -18.92 -46.86 9.98
CA ILE A 832 -19.13 -47.97 9.01
C ILE A 832 -19.76 -49.19 9.70
N TRP A 833 -19.25 -49.62 10.86
CA TRP A 833 -19.82 -50.75 11.61
C TRP A 833 -21.30 -50.54 11.96
N TRP A 834 -21.68 -49.34 12.39
CA TRP A 834 -23.07 -49.02 12.71
C TRP A 834 -24.03 -49.07 11.51
N GLN A 835 -23.55 -48.99 10.26
CA GLN A 835 -24.42 -49.12 9.08
C GLN A 835 -24.93 -50.57 8.87
N PHE A 836 -24.18 -51.58 9.33
CA PHE A 836 -24.64 -52.98 9.30
C PHE A 836 -25.68 -53.29 10.38
N ALA A 837 -25.62 -52.59 11.52
CA ALA A 837 -26.42 -52.92 12.70
C ALA A 837 -27.93 -52.85 12.44
N PHE A 838 -28.42 -51.79 11.79
CA PHE A 838 -29.86 -51.58 11.59
C PHE A 838 -30.51 -52.58 10.59
N PRO A 839 -29.91 -52.87 9.41
CA PRO A 839 -30.36 -53.97 8.55
C PRO A 839 -30.40 -55.33 9.27
N ILE A 840 -29.33 -55.71 9.96
CA ILE A 840 -29.22 -57.01 10.64
C ILE A 840 -30.24 -57.10 11.79
N TYR A 841 -30.43 -56.01 12.54
CA TYR A 841 -31.47 -55.91 13.58
C TYR A 841 -32.87 -56.20 13.03
N ILE A 842 -33.27 -55.58 11.92
CA ILE A 842 -34.58 -55.82 11.30
C ILE A 842 -34.72 -57.26 10.80
N TRP A 843 -33.65 -57.86 10.23
CA TRP A 843 -33.66 -59.26 9.84
C TRP A 843 -33.84 -60.20 11.05
N ILE A 844 -33.21 -59.89 12.19
CA ILE A 844 -33.38 -60.62 13.45
C ILE A 844 -34.81 -60.48 13.99
N ILE A 845 -35.43 -59.29 13.96
CA ILE A 845 -36.84 -59.09 14.32
C ILE A 845 -37.74 -60.03 13.51
N ILE A 846 -37.58 -60.08 12.19
CA ILE A 846 -38.39 -60.97 11.34
C ILE A 846 -38.08 -62.44 11.60
N GLY A 847 -36.83 -62.81 11.90
CA GLY A 847 -36.49 -64.15 12.37
C GLY A 847 -37.27 -64.53 13.63
N ILE A 848 -37.29 -63.66 14.63
CA ILE A 848 -38.02 -63.84 15.89
C ILE A 848 -39.53 -63.93 15.65
N ILE A 849 -40.12 -63.01 14.87
CA ILE A 849 -41.55 -63.03 14.50
C ILE A 849 -41.89 -64.33 13.77
N THR A 850 -41.06 -64.77 12.81
CA THR A 850 -41.26 -66.02 12.07
C THR A 850 -41.24 -67.24 12.99
N ILE A 851 -40.31 -67.28 13.96
CA ILE A 851 -40.23 -68.35 14.96
C ILE A 851 -41.43 -68.33 15.91
N ALA A 852 -41.80 -67.16 16.43
CA ALA A 852 -42.92 -66.98 17.35
C ALA A 852 -44.26 -67.35 16.70
N VAL A 853 -44.52 -66.85 15.49
CA VAL A 853 -45.72 -67.17 14.71
C VAL A 853 -45.74 -68.64 14.31
N LYS A 854 -44.60 -69.24 13.91
CA LYS A 854 -44.51 -70.69 13.66
C LYS A 854 -44.83 -71.50 14.92
N LYS A 855 -44.39 -71.08 16.11
CA LYS A 855 -44.71 -71.73 17.40
C LYS A 855 -46.20 -71.62 17.73
N MET A 856 -46.80 -70.44 17.57
CA MET A 856 -48.22 -70.17 17.84
C MET A 856 -49.15 -70.90 16.84
N THR A 857 -48.86 -70.81 15.54
CA THR A 857 -49.67 -71.43 14.48
C THR A 857 -49.55 -72.95 14.41
N ASN A 858 -48.52 -73.54 15.03
CA ASN A 858 -48.41 -74.99 15.21
C ASN A 858 -49.28 -75.54 16.37
N HIS A 859 -49.97 -74.68 17.11
CA HIS A 859 -50.99 -75.10 18.07
C HIS A 859 -52.20 -75.73 17.34
N ARG A 860 -52.88 -76.69 17.99
CA ARG A 860 -53.96 -77.50 17.37
C ARG A 860 -55.20 -76.68 16.92
N PHE A 861 -55.25 -75.39 17.25
CA PHE A 861 -56.34 -74.46 16.95
C PHE A 861 -56.38 -73.93 15.50
N PHE A 862 -55.24 -73.84 14.80
CA PHE A 862 -55.19 -73.25 13.46
C PHE A 862 -55.31 -74.30 12.36
N ASP A 863 -56.21 -74.09 11.40
CA ASP A 863 -56.34 -74.93 10.22
C ASP A 863 -55.09 -74.81 9.31
N PRO A 864 -54.75 -75.84 8.50
CA PRO A 864 -53.55 -75.80 7.65
C PRO A 864 -53.49 -74.63 6.65
N VAL A 865 -54.64 -74.15 6.17
CA VAL A 865 -54.74 -73.05 5.20
C VAL A 865 -54.38 -71.72 5.86
N THR A 866 -54.93 -71.41 7.04
CA THR A 866 -54.61 -70.19 7.80
C THR A 866 -53.13 -70.11 8.15
N ARG A 867 -52.50 -71.23 8.56
CA ARG A 867 -51.05 -71.29 8.83
C ARG A 867 -50.23 -70.90 7.60
N TYR A 868 -50.61 -71.42 6.43
CA TYR A 868 -49.93 -71.13 5.16
C TYR A 868 -50.05 -69.65 4.78
N PHE A 869 -51.26 -69.07 4.88
CA PHE A 869 -51.47 -67.65 4.57
C PHE A 869 -50.68 -66.70 5.48
N ILE A 870 -50.66 -66.96 6.80
CA ILE A 870 -49.90 -66.12 7.73
C ILE A 870 -48.39 -66.24 7.45
N HIS A 871 -47.87 -67.45 7.20
CA HIS A 871 -46.47 -67.65 6.86
C HIS A 871 -46.09 -66.96 5.54
N PHE A 872 -46.93 -67.06 4.51
CA PHE A 872 -46.73 -66.40 3.22
C PHE A 872 -46.65 -64.87 3.35
N LYS A 873 -47.56 -64.24 4.13
CA LYS A 873 -47.48 -62.79 4.38
C LYS A 873 -46.15 -62.38 5.03
N ILE A 874 -45.68 -63.12 6.03
CA ILE A 874 -44.39 -62.85 6.71
C ILE A 874 -43.20 -62.97 5.73
N VAL A 875 -43.20 -63.98 4.86
CA VAL A 875 -42.16 -64.14 3.83
C VAL A 875 -42.17 -62.99 2.82
N ASN A 876 -43.34 -62.48 2.43
CA ASN A 876 -43.45 -61.33 1.52
C ASN A 876 -42.89 -60.03 2.15
N ILE A 877 -43.05 -59.86 3.46
CA ILE A 877 -42.48 -58.72 4.21
C ILE A 877 -40.96 -58.89 4.37
N PHE A 878 -40.48 -60.11 4.62
CA PHE A 878 -39.04 -60.41 4.65
C PHE A 878 -38.38 -60.12 3.30
N ALA A 879 -38.98 -60.56 2.18
CA ALA A 879 -38.55 -60.23 0.83
C ALA A 879 -38.46 -58.71 0.58
N THR A 880 -39.44 -57.97 1.11
CA THR A 880 -39.49 -56.51 0.99
C THR A 880 -38.35 -55.84 1.76
N LEU A 881 -38.08 -56.27 3.01
CA LEU A 881 -37.00 -55.69 3.83
C LEU A 881 -35.59 -56.14 3.40
N LEU A 882 -35.42 -57.32 2.81
CA LEU A 882 -34.19 -57.70 2.09
C LEU A 882 -33.94 -56.74 0.90
N LEU A 883 -34.96 -56.42 0.10
CA LEU A 883 -34.82 -55.52 -1.04
C LEU A 883 -34.53 -54.07 -0.65
N LEU A 884 -35.12 -53.59 0.46
CA LEU A 884 -34.88 -52.26 1.03
C LEU A 884 -33.45 -52.13 1.59
N SER A 885 -33.01 -53.09 2.40
CA SER A 885 -31.67 -53.08 3.02
C SER A 885 -30.50 -53.26 2.05
N TYR A 886 -30.73 -53.89 0.88
CA TYR A 886 -29.70 -54.24 -0.10
C TYR A 886 -28.76 -53.07 -0.48
N THR A 887 -29.30 -51.88 -0.77
CA THR A 887 -28.48 -50.73 -1.20
C THR A 887 -27.67 -50.13 -0.06
N LYS A 888 -28.23 -50.05 1.15
CA LYS A 888 -27.50 -49.61 2.35
C LYS A 888 -26.29 -50.50 2.64
N LEU A 889 -26.47 -51.82 2.49
CA LEU A 889 -25.40 -52.80 2.64
C LEU A 889 -24.32 -52.67 1.54
N ILE A 890 -24.70 -52.45 0.28
CA ILE A 890 -23.73 -52.18 -0.80
C ILE A 890 -22.93 -50.90 -0.54
N GLN A 891 -23.57 -49.79 -0.16
CA GLN A 891 -22.84 -48.55 0.16
C GLN A 891 -21.86 -48.75 1.32
N THR A 892 -22.24 -49.55 2.31
CA THR A 892 -21.35 -49.90 3.43
C THR A 892 -20.14 -50.72 2.95
N LEU A 893 -20.34 -51.67 2.04
CA LEU A 893 -19.25 -52.45 1.44
C LEU A 893 -18.34 -51.60 0.54
N VAL A 894 -18.90 -50.71 -0.28
CA VAL A 894 -18.12 -49.75 -1.08
C VAL A 894 -17.23 -48.90 -0.18
N ASN A 895 -17.73 -48.45 0.97
CA ASN A 895 -16.95 -47.65 1.91
C ASN A 895 -15.82 -48.44 2.64
N ILE A 896 -15.83 -49.77 2.58
CA ILE A 896 -14.76 -50.65 3.11
C ILE A 896 -13.71 -50.96 2.02
N PHE A 897 -14.12 -50.97 0.75
CA PHE A 897 -13.24 -51.33 -0.36
C PHE A 897 -12.69 -50.12 -1.14
N ASN A 898 -13.14 -48.90 -0.84
CA ASN A 898 -12.60 -47.70 -1.48
C ASN A 898 -11.25 -47.30 -0.83
N ARG A 899 -10.27 -47.00 -1.67
CA ARG A 899 -8.89 -46.68 -1.27
C ARG A 899 -8.47 -45.35 -1.86
N SER A 900 -7.56 -44.65 -1.19
CA SER A 900 -6.82 -43.53 -1.77
C SER A 900 -5.32 -43.84 -1.77
N SER A 901 -4.55 -43.13 -2.59
CA SER A 901 -3.10 -43.07 -2.53
C SER A 901 -2.66 -41.72 -2.01
N ILE A 902 -1.69 -41.74 -1.10
CA ILE A 902 -0.95 -40.56 -0.64
C ILE A 902 0.47 -40.72 -1.14
N GLU A 903 1.00 -39.71 -1.82
CA GLU A 903 2.37 -39.68 -2.31
C GLU A 903 3.25 -38.93 -1.31
N CYS A 904 4.42 -39.51 -1.03
CA CYS A 904 5.44 -39.03 -0.11
C CYS A 904 6.77 -39.00 -0.88
N ASP A 905 7.14 -37.83 -1.39
CA ASP A 905 8.32 -37.56 -2.23
C ASP A 905 8.57 -38.55 -3.40
N GLY A 906 7.53 -39.25 -3.85
CA GLY A 906 7.56 -40.24 -4.94
C GLY A 906 7.20 -41.68 -4.54
N GLU A 907 7.15 -42.01 -3.24
CA GLU A 907 6.59 -43.28 -2.76
C GLU A 907 5.08 -43.17 -2.49
N ALA A 908 4.29 -44.07 -3.09
CA ALA A 908 2.82 -44.05 -2.98
C ALA A 908 2.31 -44.99 -1.88
N LYS A 909 1.91 -44.43 -0.75
CA LYS A 909 1.26 -45.13 0.37
C LYS A 909 -0.24 -45.31 0.10
N THR A 910 -0.80 -46.49 0.37
CA THR A 910 -2.24 -46.76 0.18
C THR A 910 -3.02 -46.77 1.49
N VAL A 911 -4.10 -45.97 1.53
CA VAL A 911 -4.92 -45.70 2.73
C VAL A 911 -6.41 -45.91 2.46
N LEU A 912 -7.20 -46.01 3.53
CA LEU A 912 -8.66 -45.98 3.44
C LEU A 912 -9.13 -44.61 2.93
N TYR A 913 -9.92 -44.58 1.86
CA TYR A 913 -10.36 -43.32 1.23
C TYR A 913 -11.06 -42.36 2.22
N TYR A 914 -11.95 -42.87 3.08
CA TYR A 914 -12.72 -42.04 4.01
C TYR A 914 -12.01 -41.71 5.33
N ASP A 915 -10.79 -42.23 5.54
CA ASP A 915 -9.99 -42.02 6.76
C ASP A 915 -8.50 -42.23 6.42
N GLY A 916 -7.86 -41.16 5.93
CA GLY A 916 -6.47 -41.20 5.44
C GLY A 916 -5.43 -41.57 6.50
N THR A 917 -5.83 -41.64 7.78
CA THR A 917 -4.96 -42.11 8.88
C THR A 917 -4.79 -43.64 8.91
N LEU A 918 -5.64 -44.39 8.19
CA LEU A 918 -5.69 -45.85 8.25
C LEU A 918 -5.08 -46.51 7.00
N ASP A 919 -3.94 -47.18 7.17
CA ASP A 919 -3.31 -48.05 6.17
C ASP A 919 -4.32 -49.06 5.56
N TYR A 920 -4.40 -49.10 4.23
CA TYR A 920 -5.40 -49.92 3.56
C TYR A 920 -5.17 -51.42 3.81
N ALA A 921 -6.23 -52.09 4.31
CA ALA A 921 -6.23 -53.51 4.66
C ALA A 921 -5.17 -53.96 5.70
N LYS A 922 -4.60 -53.04 6.49
CA LYS A 922 -3.76 -53.34 7.67
C LYS A 922 -4.45 -52.89 8.96
N GLY A 923 -3.78 -53.08 10.11
CA GLY A 923 -4.17 -52.51 11.41
C GLY A 923 -5.65 -52.70 11.77
N SER A 924 -6.32 -51.62 12.15
CA SER A 924 -7.76 -51.58 12.46
C SER A 924 -8.67 -51.76 11.23
N HIS A 925 -8.16 -51.57 10.01
CA HIS A 925 -8.93 -51.79 8.78
C HIS A 925 -9.11 -53.28 8.44
N LEU A 926 -8.10 -54.10 8.73
CA LEU A 926 -8.08 -55.52 8.34
C LEU A 926 -9.32 -56.33 8.82
N PRO A 927 -9.78 -56.22 10.09
CA PRO A 927 -11.00 -56.91 10.53
C PRO A 927 -12.26 -56.48 9.77
N MET A 928 -12.37 -55.19 9.44
CA MET A 928 -13.50 -54.62 8.70
C MET A 928 -13.49 -55.06 7.23
N PHE A 929 -12.31 -55.08 6.60
CA PHE A 929 -12.10 -55.61 5.25
C PHE A 929 -12.49 -57.10 5.14
N LEU A 930 -12.02 -57.93 6.07
CA LEU A 930 -12.34 -59.36 6.10
C LEU A 930 -13.83 -59.62 6.33
N PHE A 931 -14.46 -58.88 7.25
CA PHE A 931 -15.91 -58.97 7.48
C PHE A 931 -16.71 -58.54 6.24
N GLY A 932 -16.36 -57.42 5.63
CA GLY A 932 -16.99 -56.92 4.40
C GLY A 932 -16.85 -57.92 3.24
N PHE A 933 -15.67 -58.51 3.05
CA PHE A 933 -15.42 -59.50 2.00
C PHE A 933 -16.26 -60.76 2.22
N GLY A 934 -16.29 -61.29 3.45
CA GLY A 934 -17.16 -62.41 3.81
C GLY A 934 -18.64 -62.10 3.54
N PHE A 935 -19.13 -60.91 3.93
CA PHE A 935 -20.52 -60.50 3.73
C PHE A 935 -20.88 -60.32 2.24
N LEU A 936 -19.96 -59.76 1.43
CA LEU A 936 -20.11 -59.64 -0.02
C LEU A 936 -20.26 -61.02 -0.67
N CYS A 937 -19.35 -61.95 -0.38
CA CYS A 937 -19.28 -63.27 -1.01
C CYS A 937 -20.37 -64.24 -0.52
N VAL A 938 -20.81 -64.15 0.75
CA VAL A 938 -21.79 -65.09 1.34
C VAL A 938 -23.23 -64.58 1.24
N VAL A 939 -23.45 -63.26 1.29
CA VAL A 939 -24.80 -62.67 1.32
C VAL A 939 -25.15 -61.96 0.03
N ILE A 940 -24.40 -60.91 -0.35
CA ILE A 940 -24.81 -59.98 -1.42
C ILE A 940 -24.71 -60.61 -2.82
N VAL A 941 -23.59 -61.23 -3.17
CA VAL A 941 -23.40 -61.84 -4.49
C VAL A 941 -24.33 -63.03 -4.72
N PRO A 942 -24.47 -64.01 -3.80
CA PRO A 942 -25.38 -65.14 -3.99
C PRO A 942 -26.84 -64.72 -4.10
N TYR A 943 -27.30 -63.76 -3.29
CA TYR A 943 -28.65 -63.20 -3.36
C TYR A 943 -28.95 -62.54 -4.72
N THR A 944 -28.00 -61.75 -5.22
CA THR A 944 -28.11 -61.04 -6.50
C THR A 944 -28.18 -62.01 -7.68
N LEU A 945 -27.25 -62.97 -7.74
CA LEU A 945 -27.21 -63.98 -8.80
C LEU A 945 -28.45 -64.89 -8.77
N PHE A 946 -28.92 -65.28 -7.57
CA PHE A 946 -30.12 -66.10 -7.41
C PHE A 946 -31.39 -65.43 -7.94
N LEU A 947 -31.59 -64.13 -7.66
CA LEU A 947 -32.75 -63.39 -8.15
C LEU A 947 -32.66 -63.03 -9.64
N PHE A 948 -31.46 -62.80 -10.18
CA PHE A 948 -31.28 -62.57 -11.61
C PHE A 948 -31.48 -63.86 -12.43
N ALA A 949 -30.89 -64.97 -11.99
CA ALA A 949 -31.04 -66.27 -12.63
C ALA A 949 -32.40 -66.94 -12.39
N LEU A 950 -33.33 -66.30 -11.67
CA LEU A 950 -34.55 -66.94 -11.17
C LEU A 950 -35.36 -67.73 -12.24
N PRO A 951 -35.60 -67.24 -13.48
CA PRO A 951 -36.32 -68.02 -14.49
C PRO A 951 -35.54 -69.24 -15.00
N LEU A 952 -34.21 -69.22 -14.93
CA LEU A 952 -33.34 -70.35 -15.26
C LEU A 952 -33.39 -71.38 -14.12
N VAL A 953 -33.38 -70.93 -12.87
CA VAL A 953 -33.55 -71.79 -11.68
C VAL A 953 -34.93 -72.45 -11.69
N GLU A 954 -36.01 -71.73 -11.99
CA GLU A 954 -37.35 -72.33 -12.09
C GLU A 954 -37.42 -73.44 -13.16
N LYS A 955 -36.82 -73.22 -14.34
CA LYS A 955 -36.76 -74.21 -15.43
C LYS A 955 -35.86 -75.41 -15.07
N GLY A 956 -34.65 -75.14 -14.57
CA GLY A 956 -33.68 -76.16 -14.20
C GLY A 956 -34.14 -77.03 -13.03
N VAL A 957 -34.80 -76.42 -12.02
CA VAL A 957 -35.36 -77.16 -10.88
C VAL A 957 -36.60 -77.96 -11.28
N ALA A 958 -37.39 -77.53 -12.27
CA ALA A 958 -38.46 -78.37 -12.82
C ALA A 958 -37.91 -79.68 -13.42
N HIS A 959 -36.76 -79.62 -14.11
CA HIS A 959 -36.09 -80.81 -14.65
C HIS A 959 -35.35 -81.64 -13.57
N LEU A 960 -34.75 -80.99 -12.56
CA LEU A 960 -34.08 -81.69 -11.44
C LEU A 960 -35.05 -82.31 -10.44
N LEU A 961 -36.28 -81.78 -10.29
CA LEU A 961 -37.35 -82.38 -9.48
C LEU A 961 -37.73 -83.79 -9.94
N GLU A 962 -37.56 -84.07 -11.23
CA GLU A 962 -37.83 -85.37 -11.86
C GLU A 962 -36.75 -86.42 -11.53
N LYS A 963 -35.52 -85.99 -11.19
CA LYS A 963 -34.38 -86.87 -10.90
C LYS A 963 -33.96 -86.91 -9.42
N CYS A 964 -34.17 -85.85 -8.64
CA CYS A 964 -33.57 -85.69 -7.30
C CYS A 964 -34.56 -85.21 -6.22
N GLN A 965 -35.13 -86.16 -5.46
CA GLN A 965 -36.09 -85.86 -4.38
C GLN A 965 -35.54 -84.91 -3.29
N GLY A 966 -34.24 -84.97 -2.98
CA GLY A 966 -33.61 -84.13 -1.95
C GLY A 966 -33.65 -82.64 -2.29
N PHE A 967 -33.24 -82.28 -3.51
CA PHE A 967 -33.21 -80.89 -3.97
C PHE A 967 -34.62 -80.29 -4.06
N GLY A 968 -35.60 -81.10 -4.48
CA GLY A 968 -37.02 -80.72 -4.47
C GLY A 968 -37.55 -80.30 -3.09
N ARG A 969 -37.13 -80.97 -2.01
CA ARG A 969 -37.52 -80.61 -0.63
C ARG A 969 -36.91 -79.29 -0.16
N LEU A 970 -35.73 -78.91 -0.67
CA LEU A 970 -35.13 -77.60 -0.39
C LEU A 970 -35.84 -76.50 -1.20
N TRP A 971 -36.07 -76.74 -2.49
CA TRP A 971 -36.80 -75.82 -3.36
C TRP A 971 -38.20 -75.48 -2.82
N LEU A 972 -38.96 -76.47 -2.34
CA LEU A 972 -40.28 -76.25 -1.75
C LEU A 972 -40.27 -75.38 -0.47
N LYS A 973 -39.13 -75.24 0.23
CA LYS A 973 -38.97 -74.31 1.36
C LYS A 973 -38.60 -72.89 0.91
N ILE A 974 -37.85 -72.76 -0.17
CA ILE A 974 -37.41 -71.47 -0.73
C ILE A 974 -38.50 -70.85 -1.60
N LYS A 975 -39.36 -71.68 -2.22
CA LYS A 975 -40.40 -71.26 -3.16
C LYS A 975 -41.30 -70.10 -2.67
N PRO A 976 -41.77 -70.04 -1.42
CA PRO A 976 -42.54 -68.88 -0.95
C PRO A 976 -41.79 -67.54 -1.09
N LEU A 977 -40.46 -67.54 -0.95
CA LEU A 977 -39.61 -66.36 -1.13
C LEU A 977 -39.42 -65.99 -2.61
N THR A 978 -39.31 -66.98 -3.51
CA THR A 978 -39.23 -66.71 -4.95
C THR A 978 -40.57 -66.25 -5.52
N ASP A 979 -41.67 -66.88 -5.08
CA ASP A 979 -43.03 -66.48 -5.44
C ASP A 979 -43.30 -65.04 -4.96
N ALA A 980 -42.80 -64.65 -3.78
CA ALA A 980 -42.91 -63.28 -3.26
C ALA A 980 -42.33 -62.21 -4.19
N TYR A 981 -41.20 -62.49 -4.87
CA TYR A 981 -40.60 -61.58 -5.86
C TYR A 981 -41.22 -61.72 -7.25
N ALA A 982 -41.58 -62.94 -7.68
CA ALA A 982 -42.06 -63.21 -9.03
C ALA A 982 -43.55 -62.88 -9.26
N SER A 983 -44.39 -62.86 -8.21
CA SER A 983 -45.85 -62.75 -8.31
C SER A 983 -46.40 -61.59 -9.17
N PRO A 984 -45.88 -60.35 -9.14
CA PRO A 984 -46.48 -59.26 -9.91
C PRO A 984 -46.01 -59.22 -11.38
N PHE A 985 -45.05 -60.06 -11.76
CA PHE A 985 -44.43 -60.06 -13.09
C PHE A 985 -44.99 -61.13 -14.03
N LYS A 986 -44.96 -60.86 -15.34
CA LYS A 986 -45.22 -61.88 -16.37
C LYS A 986 -44.19 -63.01 -16.27
N ASN A 987 -44.57 -64.22 -16.63
CA ASN A 987 -43.68 -65.41 -16.54
C ASN A 987 -42.33 -65.22 -17.26
N ASN A 988 -42.32 -64.55 -18.41
CA ASN A 988 -41.08 -64.28 -19.18
C ASN A 988 -40.22 -63.16 -18.55
N CYS A 989 -40.79 -62.35 -17.65
CA CYS A 989 -40.17 -61.14 -17.08
C CYS A 989 -39.77 -61.30 -15.61
N ARG A 990 -39.83 -62.52 -15.05
CA ARG A 990 -39.54 -62.80 -13.62
C ARG A 990 -38.11 -62.44 -13.17
N PHE A 991 -37.17 -62.26 -14.11
CA PHE A 991 -35.82 -61.78 -13.82
C PHE A 991 -35.75 -60.28 -13.49
N TRP A 992 -36.82 -59.49 -13.72
CA TRP A 992 -36.80 -58.03 -13.64
C TRP A 992 -36.29 -57.51 -12.29
N VAL A 993 -36.70 -58.12 -11.17
CA VAL A 993 -36.21 -57.76 -9.83
C VAL A 993 -34.69 -57.94 -9.73
N GLY A 994 -34.17 -59.08 -10.18
CA GLY A 994 -32.73 -59.35 -10.20
C GLY A 994 -31.97 -58.40 -11.13
N PHE A 995 -32.55 -58.01 -12.27
CA PHE A 995 -31.95 -57.03 -13.18
C PHE A 995 -31.83 -55.64 -12.56
N LEU A 996 -32.88 -55.15 -11.89
CA LEU A 996 -32.83 -53.89 -11.13
C LEU A 996 -31.82 -53.94 -9.97
N ILE A 997 -31.64 -55.11 -9.34
CA ILE A 997 -30.63 -55.35 -8.30
C ILE A 997 -29.20 -55.32 -8.89
N VAL A 998 -28.97 -55.92 -10.07
CA VAL A 998 -27.69 -55.86 -10.80
C VAL A 998 -27.36 -54.43 -11.21
N ILE A 999 -28.33 -53.65 -11.70
CA ILE A 999 -28.10 -52.24 -12.06
C ILE A 999 -27.63 -51.42 -10.84
N ARG A 1000 -28.22 -51.63 -9.66
CA ARG A 1000 -27.75 -50.96 -8.42
C ARG A 1000 -26.30 -51.31 -8.08
N LEU A 1001 -25.89 -52.56 -8.28
CA LEU A 1001 -24.51 -53.00 -8.07
C LEU A 1001 -23.55 -52.34 -9.07
N VAL A 1002 -23.90 -52.34 -10.37
CA VAL A 1002 -23.10 -51.69 -11.43
C VAL A 1002 -22.94 -50.19 -11.18
N VAL A 1003 -24.03 -49.46 -10.88
CA VAL A 1003 -23.97 -48.02 -10.59
C VAL A 1003 -23.15 -47.72 -9.34
N SER A 1004 -23.20 -48.59 -8.32
CA SER A 1004 -22.38 -48.43 -7.11
C SER A 1004 -20.89 -48.68 -7.37
N LEU A 1005 -20.55 -49.63 -8.25
CA LEU A 1005 -19.17 -49.89 -8.66
C LEU A 1005 -18.61 -48.78 -9.55
N VAL A 1006 -19.39 -48.28 -10.51
CA VAL A 1006 -19.02 -47.13 -11.37
C VAL A 1006 -18.81 -45.85 -10.55
N PHE A 1007 -19.61 -45.65 -9.50
CA PHE A 1007 -19.39 -44.54 -8.55
C PHE A 1007 -18.14 -44.76 -7.69
N ALA A 1008 -17.84 -46.00 -7.30
CA ALA A 1008 -16.65 -46.33 -6.51
C ALA A 1008 -15.33 -46.25 -7.31
N SER A 1009 -15.37 -46.40 -8.64
CA SER A 1009 -14.17 -46.33 -9.49
C SER A 1009 -13.68 -44.91 -9.82
N GLN A 1010 -14.34 -43.88 -9.28
CA GLN A 1010 -13.91 -42.47 -9.20
C GLN A 1010 -12.92 -41.96 -10.26
N THR A 1011 -13.34 -41.93 -11.52
CA THR A 1011 -12.74 -41.05 -12.52
C THR A 1011 -13.26 -39.62 -12.32
N ASP A 1012 -12.41 -38.59 -12.35
CA ASP A 1012 -12.82 -37.17 -12.22
C ASP A 1012 -13.91 -36.75 -13.22
N GLU A 1013 -14.01 -37.45 -14.36
CA GLU A 1013 -15.09 -37.34 -15.32
C GLU A 1013 -16.45 -37.88 -14.79
N THR A 1014 -17.02 -37.15 -13.84
CA THR A 1014 -18.43 -37.30 -13.42
C THR A 1014 -19.43 -37.31 -14.59
N TYR A 1015 -19.05 -36.71 -15.73
CA TYR A 1015 -19.79 -36.74 -16.99
C TYR A 1015 -20.01 -38.16 -17.56
N ILE A 1016 -19.04 -39.07 -17.43
CA ILE A 1016 -19.16 -40.46 -17.88
C ILE A 1016 -20.27 -41.17 -17.09
N ILE A 1017 -20.33 -40.96 -15.77
CA ILE A 1017 -21.38 -41.52 -14.89
C ILE A 1017 -22.76 -41.05 -15.35
N TYR A 1018 -22.91 -39.76 -15.69
CA TYR A 1018 -24.15 -39.20 -16.23
C TYR A 1018 -24.55 -39.83 -17.57
N ILE A 1019 -23.62 -40.00 -18.51
CA ILE A 1019 -23.90 -40.64 -19.83
C ILE A 1019 -24.36 -42.09 -19.63
N VAL A 1020 -23.53 -42.91 -18.96
CA VAL A 1020 -23.77 -44.34 -18.77
C VAL A 1020 -25.12 -44.57 -18.09
N PHE A 1021 -25.43 -43.80 -17.05
CA PHE A 1021 -26.68 -43.96 -16.34
C PHE A 1021 -27.91 -43.43 -17.12
N THR A 1022 -27.75 -42.37 -17.92
CA THR A 1022 -28.80 -41.90 -18.85
C THR A 1022 -29.15 -42.97 -19.88
N ILE A 1023 -28.15 -43.64 -20.47
CA ILE A 1023 -28.35 -44.75 -21.42
C ILE A 1023 -29.14 -45.89 -20.75
N ILE A 1024 -28.71 -46.34 -19.56
CA ILE A 1024 -29.38 -47.39 -18.79
C ILE A 1024 -30.86 -47.06 -18.55
N LEU A 1025 -31.18 -45.81 -18.21
CA LEU A 1025 -32.57 -45.39 -17.97
C LEU A 1025 -33.40 -45.33 -19.26
N PHE A 1026 -32.86 -44.87 -20.38
CA PHE A 1026 -33.57 -44.95 -21.67
C PHE A 1026 -33.84 -46.40 -22.08
N THR A 1027 -32.88 -47.32 -21.86
CA THR A 1027 -33.07 -48.76 -22.12
C THR A 1027 -34.15 -49.37 -21.21
N LEU A 1028 -34.18 -49.01 -19.91
CA LEU A 1028 -35.25 -49.41 -18.98
C LEU A 1028 -36.62 -48.85 -19.39
N MET A 1029 -36.70 -47.55 -19.71
CA MET A 1029 -37.93 -46.89 -20.17
C MET A 1029 -38.51 -47.59 -21.40
N PHE A 1030 -37.67 -47.84 -22.42
CA PHE A 1030 -38.06 -48.53 -23.65
C PHE A 1030 -38.56 -49.95 -23.38
N SER A 1031 -37.87 -50.70 -22.51
CA SER A 1031 -38.26 -52.06 -22.10
C SER A 1031 -39.62 -52.10 -21.39
N VAL A 1032 -39.93 -51.10 -20.56
CA VAL A 1032 -41.24 -50.97 -19.90
C VAL A 1032 -42.33 -50.54 -20.89
N SER A 1033 -42.02 -49.71 -21.88
CA SER A 1033 -43.00 -49.18 -22.85
C SER A 1033 -43.48 -50.20 -23.89
N LEU A 1034 -42.66 -51.19 -24.29
CA LEU A 1034 -43.02 -52.15 -25.33
C LEU A 1034 -44.19 -53.06 -24.91
N GLU A 1035 -43.96 -53.85 -23.87
CA GLU A 1035 -44.93 -54.82 -23.35
C GLU A 1035 -45.19 -54.66 -21.85
N GLY A 1036 -44.22 -54.10 -21.11
CA GLY A 1036 -44.22 -53.99 -19.66
C GLY A 1036 -43.93 -55.32 -18.92
N PRO A 1037 -43.07 -55.33 -17.89
CA PRO A 1037 -42.74 -56.54 -17.14
C PRO A 1037 -43.85 -57.01 -16.19
N TYR A 1038 -44.72 -56.11 -15.72
CA TYR A 1038 -45.81 -56.43 -14.80
C TYR A 1038 -47.04 -57.03 -15.50
N THR A 1039 -47.76 -57.89 -14.79
CA THR A 1039 -49.06 -58.43 -15.23
C THR A 1039 -50.15 -57.36 -15.27
N ASN A 1040 -50.13 -56.43 -14.30
CA ASN A 1040 -51.06 -55.31 -14.23
C ASN A 1040 -50.51 -54.09 -14.99
N ARG A 1041 -51.27 -53.60 -15.97
CA ARG A 1041 -50.92 -52.41 -16.78
C ARG A 1041 -50.74 -51.13 -15.96
N TYR A 1042 -51.42 -50.99 -14.81
CA TYR A 1042 -51.22 -49.83 -13.92
C TYR A 1042 -49.85 -49.86 -13.23
N LEU A 1043 -49.30 -51.04 -12.92
CA LEU A 1043 -47.94 -51.15 -12.37
C LEU A 1043 -46.87 -50.81 -13.43
N ASN A 1044 -47.07 -51.20 -14.69
CA ASN A 1044 -46.19 -50.77 -15.79
C ASN A 1044 -46.15 -49.24 -15.95
N LYS A 1045 -47.32 -48.56 -15.84
CA LYS A 1045 -47.37 -47.08 -15.84
C LYS A 1045 -46.65 -46.46 -14.64
N LEU A 1046 -46.81 -47.05 -13.46
CA LEU A 1046 -46.20 -46.57 -12.22
C LEU A 1046 -44.66 -46.74 -12.22
N GLU A 1047 -44.15 -47.86 -12.73
CA GLU A 1047 -42.71 -48.10 -12.95
C GLU A 1047 -42.14 -47.05 -13.93
N HIS A 1048 -42.81 -46.84 -15.07
CA HIS A 1048 -42.39 -45.85 -16.06
C HIS A 1048 -42.37 -44.42 -15.49
N TRP A 1049 -43.36 -44.05 -14.66
CA TRP A 1049 -43.39 -42.77 -13.96
C TRP A 1049 -42.18 -42.56 -13.04
N PHE A 1050 -41.77 -43.58 -12.27
CA PHE A 1050 -40.56 -43.48 -11.44
C PHE A 1050 -39.28 -43.36 -12.28
N LEU A 1051 -39.19 -44.03 -13.43
CA LEU A 1051 -38.05 -43.89 -14.37
C LEU A 1051 -37.98 -42.49 -15.00
N VAL A 1052 -39.12 -41.90 -15.39
CA VAL A 1052 -39.20 -40.51 -15.90
C VAL A 1052 -38.72 -39.51 -14.85
N ASN A 1053 -39.14 -39.65 -13.58
CA ASN A 1053 -38.69 -38.76 -12.50
C ASN A 1053 -37.18 -38.88 -12.23
N LEU A 1054 -36.60 -40.07 -12.45
CA LEU A 1054 -35.17 -40.34 -12.28
C LEU A 1054 -34.34 -39.69 -13.41
N LEU A 1055 -34.80 -39.78 -14.67
CA LEU A 1055 -34.24 -39.04 -15.80
C LEU A 1055 -34.32 -37.52 -15.60
N GLY A 1056 -35.43 -37.02 -15.06
CA GLY A 1056 -35.60 -35.60 -14.73
C GLY A 1056 -34.55 -35.09 -13.73
N ILE A 1057 -34.28 -35.86 -12.67
CA ILE A 1057 -33.26 -35.52 -11.66
C ILE A 1057 -31.85 -35.45 -12.25
N ILE A 1058 -31.52 -36.33 -13.20
CA ILE A 1058 -30.23 -36.31 -13.90
C ILE A 1058 -30.14 -35.09 -14.82
N ALA A 1059 -31.17 -34.82 -15.62
CA ALA A 1059 -31.18 -33.68 -16.55
C ALA A 1059 -31.06 -32.32 -15.84
N TYR A 1060 -31.60 -32.21 -14.63
CA TYR A 1060 -31.59 -30.98 -13.82
C TYR A 1060 -30.55 -30.98 -12.68
N SER A 1061 -29.63 -31.96 -12.62
CA SER A 1061 -28.63 -32.06 -11.54
C SER A 1061 -27.71 -30.84 -11.43
N ARG A 1062 -27.42 -30.17 -12.56
CA ARG A 1062 -26.66 -28.91 -12.64
C ARG A 1062 -27.38 -27.69 -12.05
N HIS A 1063 -28.69 -27.81 -11.75
CA HIS A 1063 -29.50 -26.76 -11.12
C HIS A 1063 -30.28 -27.33 -9.91
N PRO A 1064 -29.57 -27.86 -8.89
CA PRO A 1064 -30.13 -28.80 -7.92
C PRO A 1064 -31.21 -28.18 -7.02
N ARG A 1065 -31.10 -26.90 -6.68
CA ARG A 1065 -32.02 -26.23 -5.74
C ARG A 1065 -33.49 -26.20 -6.18
N ILE A 1066 -33.75 -26.15 -7.49
CA ILE A 1066 -35.13 -26.04 -8.04
C ILE A 1066 -35.54 -27.36 -8.71
N GLY A 1067 -34.78 -27.82 -9.72
CA GLY A 1067 -35.21 -28.94 -10.56
C GLY A 1067 -35.30 -30.27 -9.81
N VAL A 1068 -34.26 -30.63 -9.05
CA VAL A 1068 -34.22 -31.88 -8.29
C VAL A 1068 -35.30 -31.90 -7.19
N GLY A 1069 -35.58 -30.75 -6.57
CA GLY A 1069 -36.65 -30.60 -5.58
C GLY A 1069 -38.06 -30.88 -6.14
N ILE A 1070 -38.34 -30.47 -7.38
CA ILE A 1070 -39.64 -30.70 -8.04
C ILE A 1070 -39.88 -32.20 -8.26
N PHE A 1071 -38.96 -32.91 -8.91
CA PHE A 1071 -39.12 -34.35 -9.20
C PHE A 1071 -39.21 -35.20 -7.93
N HIS A 1072 -38.46 -34.86 -6.89
CA HIS A 1072 -38.63 -35.52 -5.59
C HIS A 1072 -39.99 -35.25 -4.95
N SER A 1073 -40.52 -34.02 -5.04
CA SER A 1073 -41.84 -33.67 -4.50
C SER A 1073 -42.96 -34.43 -5.21
N LEU A 1074 -42.85 -34.61 -6.53
CA LEU A 1074 -43.75 -35.46 -7.33
C LEU A 1074 -43.72 -36.92 -6.86
N VAL A 1075 -42.53 -37.48 -6.57
CA VAL A 1075 -42.40 -38.85 -6.05
C VAL A 1075 -42.90 -38.98 -4.61
N PHE A 1076 -42.70 -37.99 -3.75
CA PHE A 1076 -43.29 -37.98 -2.41
C PHE A 1076 -44.82 -37.96 -2.45
N ALA A 1077 -45.42 -37.10 -3.28
CA ALA A 1077 -46.87 -37.09 -3.51
C ALA A 1077 -47.38 -38.44 -4.07
N THR A 1078 -46.61 -39.07 -4.97
CA THR A 1078 -46.91 -40.41 -5.49
C THR A 1078 -46.90 -41.47 -4.39
N PHE A 1079 -45.96 -41.41 -3.44
CA PHE A 1079 -45.94 -42.31 -2.29
C PHE A 1079 -47.15 -42.12 -1.36
N ILE A 1080 -47.55 -40.88 -1.08
CA ILE A 1080 -48.77 -40.60 -0.30
C ILE A 1080 -50.01 -41.18 -1.01
N LEU A 1081 -50.12 -41.06 -2.33
CA LEU A 1081 -51.21 -41.68 -3.11
C LEU A 1081 -51.19 -43.22 -3.05
N ILE A 1082 -50.01 -43.85 -3.04
CA ILE A 1082 -49.89 -45.31 -2.85
C ILE A 1082 -50.36 -45.71 -1.44
N VAL A 1083 -49.94 -44.98 -0.40
CA VAL A 1083 -50.31 -45.27 0.98
C VAL A 1083 -51.81 -45.07 1.21
N THR A 1084 -52.41 -43.97 0.73
CA THR A 1084 -53.86 -43.74 0.88
C THR A 1084 -54.69 -44.76 0.12
N TRP A 1085 -54.24 -45.20 -1.06
CA TRP A 1085 -54.89 -46.31 -1.79
C TRP A 1085 -54.87 -47.61 -0.99
N HIS A 1086 -53.73 -47.99 -0.40
CA HIS A 1086 -53.64 -49.19 0.45
C HIS A 1086 -54.49 -49.06 1.72
N CYS A 1087 -54.54 -47.89 2.37
CA CYS A 1087 -55.43 -47.65 3.50
C CYS A 1087 -56.91 -47.81 3.13
N PHE A 1088 -57.34 -47.23 2.00
CA PHE A 1088 -58.71 -47.30 1.49
C PHE A 1088 -59.11 -48.74 1.11
N ALA A 1089 -58.27 -49.44 0.35
CA ALA A 1089 -58.48 -50.83 -0.03
C ALA A 1089 -58.46 -51.79 1.19
N ARG A 1090 -57.74 -51.44 2.26
CA ARG A 1090 -57.77 -52.19 3.52
C ARG A 1090 -59.03 -51.92 4.34
N TRP A 1091 -59.53 -50.68 4.33
CA TRP A 1091 -60.78 -50.28 5.01
C TRP A 1091 -62.02 -50.93 4.38
N ASN A 1092 -62.08 -50.98 3.04
CA ASN A 1092 -63.23 -51.54 2.31
C ASN A 1092 -63.26 -53.09 2.27
N GLY A 1093 -62.21 -53.76 2.72
CA GLY A 1093 -62.13 -55.23 2.75
C GLY A 1093 -61.73 -55.91 1.42
N ASP A 1094 -61.45 -55.15 0.36
CA ASP A 1094 -61.16 -55.65 -1.01
C ASP A 1094 -59.99 -56.65 -1.11
N PHE A 1095 -59.15 -56.77 -0.06
CA PHE A 1095 -57.98 -57.66 -0.03
C PHE A 1095 -58.23 -59.06 0.55
N ASP A 1096 -59.41 -59.36 1.11
CA ASP A 1096 -59.68 -60.68 1.71
C ASP A 1096 -60.18 -61.68 0.65
N LEU A 1097 -59.23 -62.44 0.08
CA LEU A 1097 -59.45 -63.49 -0.93
C LEU A 1097 -60.52 -64.51 -0.52
N ASN A 1098 -61.67 -64.51 -1.22
CA ASN A 1098 -62.76 -65.46 -1.02
C ASN A 1098 -62.26 -66.93 -1.06
N PRO A 1099 -62.31 -67.69 0.07
CA PRO A 1099 -61.72 -69.03 0.16
C PRO A 1099 -62.29 -70.06 -0.81
N GLN A 1100 -63.52 -69.89 -1.29
CA GLN A 1100 -64.16 -70.84 -2.20
C GLN A 1100 -63.46 -70.93 -3.57
N SER A 1101 -62.74 -69.88 -3.97
CA SER A 1101 -61.96 -69.84 -5.22
C SER A 1101 -60.82 -70.87 -5.24
N ILE A 1102 -60.10 -71.02 -4.11
CA ILE A 1102 -58.93 -71.88 -3.97
C ILE A 1102 -59.35 -73.35 -3.83
N ILE A 1103 -60.49 -73.62 -3.18
CA ILE A 1103 -61.05 -74.98 -3.11
C ILE A 1103 -61.40 -75.52 -4.52
N LYS A 1104 -61.81 -74.64 -5.45
CA LYS A 1104 -62.01 -75.02 -6.87
C LYS A 1104 -60.69 -75.32 -7.61
N SER A 1105 -59.59 -74.62 -7.32
CA SER A 1105 -58.29 -74.89 -7.98
C SER A 1105 -57.64 -76.18 -7.48
N LEU A 1106 -57.70 -76.47 -6.18
CA LEU A 1106 -57.16 -77.70 -5.59
C LEU A 1106 -57.85 -78.96 -6.11
N LYS A 1107 -59.18 -78.93 -6.29
CA LYS A 1107 -59.95 -80.03 -6.94
C LYS A 1107 -59.59 -80.20 -8.43
N LYS A 1108 -59.07 -79.18 -9.10
CA LYS A 1108 -58.59 -79.26 -10.50
C LYS A 1108 -57.19 -79.89 -10.59
N SER A 1109 -56.35 -79.69 -9.57
CA SER A 1109 -55.02 -80.30 -9.48
C SER A 1109 -55.09 -81.83 -9.30
N THR A 1110 -55.91 -82.32 -8.37
CA THR A 1110 -56.05 -83.76 -8.07
C THR A 1110 -56.61 -84.62 -9.22
N LYS A 1111 -57.31 -84.02 -10.20
CA LYS A 1111 -57.68 -84.71 -11.44
C LYS A 1111 -56.51 -84.92 -12.39
N ARG A 1112 -55.48 -84.06 -12.37
CA ARG A 1112 -54.38 -84.09 -13.35
C ARG A 1112 -53.37 -85.22 -13.07
N THR A 1113 -53.12 -85.55 -11.81
CA THR A 1113 -52.23 -86.66 -11.39
C THR A 1113 -52.78 -88.06 -11.66
N ARG A 1114 -54.08 -88.23 -11.95
CA ARG A 1114 -54.63 -89.53 -12.40
C ARG A 1114 -54.50 -89.78 -13.89
N GLY A 1115 -54.39 -88.75 -14.73
CA GLY A 1115 -54.25 -88.92 -16.18
C GLY A 1115 -52.84 -89.34 -16.63
N PHE A 1116 -51.81 -89.00 -15.86
CA PHE A 1116 -50.40 -89.14 -16.27
C PHE A 1116 -49.83 -90.56 -16.18
N ARG A 1117 -50.63 -91.58 -15.81
CA ARG A 1117 -50.21 -92.99 -15.73
C ARG A 1117 -50.53 -93.81 -16.99
N ASN A 1118 -51.26 -93.25 -17.95
CA ASN A 1118 -51.85 -93.99 -19.07
C ASN A 1118 -51.31 -93.54 -20.45
N ALA A 1119 -50.21 -92.78 -20.50
CA ALA A 1119 -49.79 -92.05 -21.71
C ALA A 1119 -48.27 -92.14 -22.01
N THR A 1120 -47.61 -93.21 -21.57
CA THR A 1120 -46.15 -93.41 -21.71
C THR A 1120 -45.81 -94.81 -22.24
N SER A 1121 -46.48 -95.22 -23.33
CA SER A 1121 -46.25 -96.50 -24.01
C SER A 1121 -46.14 -96.39 -25.54
N GLU A 1122 -46.17 -95.17 -26.10
CA GLU A 1122 -46.16 -94.92 -27.55
C GLU A 1122 -45.27 -93.70 -27.87
N ALA A 1123 -44.80 -93.64 -29.13
CA ALA A 1123 -44.09 -92.52 -29.76
C ALA A 1123 -42.70 -92.13 -29.19
N THR A 1124 -41.72 -93.03 -29.35
CA THR A 1124 -40.34 -92.62 -29.68
C THR A 1124 -39.96 -93.18 -31.05
N ASP A 1125 -40.18 -92.42 -32.12
CA ASP A 1125 -39.69 -92.75 -33.45
C ASP A 1125 -39.49 -91.48 -34.31
N SER A 1126 -38.51 -91.53 -35.21
CA SER A 1126 -38.07 -90.47 -36.16
C SER A 1126 -37.61 -89.10 -35.59
N LYS A 1127 -37.01 -88.21 -36.39
CA LYS A 1127 -35.71 -88.23 -37.11
C LYS A 1127 -35.50 -86.87 -37.82
N LEU A 1128 -34.32 -86.26 -37.62
CA LEU A 1128 -33.45 -85.56 -38.61
C LEU A 1128 -33.92 -84.32 -39.45
N GLU A 1129 -32.89 -83.67 -40.03
CA GLU A 1129 -32.87 -82.68 -41.16
C GLU A 1129 -33.42 -81.23 -40.93
N MET A 1130 -32.97 -80.17 -41.63
CA MET A 1130 -31.62 -79.79 -42.13
C MET A 1130 -31.54 -78.26 -42.46
N GLU A 1131 -30.34 -77.79 -42.87
CA GLU A 1131 -29.83 -76.53 -43.49
C GLU A 1131 -30.74 -75.74 -44.48
N THR A 1132 -30.48 -74.50 -44.99
CA THR A 1132 -29.55 -73.34 -44.79
C THR A 1132 -30.05 -72.08 -45.60
N SER A 1133 -29.32 -70.93 -45.52
CA SER A 1133 -29.08 -69.93 -46.62
C SER A 1133 -29.97 -68.67 -46.82
N SER A 1134 -29.28 -67.49 -46.91
CA SER A 1134 -29.36 -66.22 -47.70
C SER A 1134 -30.62 -65.81 -48.57
N SER A 1135 -30.76 -64.64 -49.24
CA SER A 1135 -29.92 -63.43 -49.45
C SER A 1135 -30.71 -62.15 -49.92
N ASP A 1136 -30.13 -60.96 -49.68
CA ASP A 1136 -30.08 -59.66 -50.41
C ASP A 1136 -31.24 -58.90 -51.17
N ARG A 1137 -31.14 -57.54 -51.11
CA ARG A 1137 -31.46 -56.44 -52.07
C ARG A 1137 -32.86 -56.06 -52.67
N THR A 1138 -33.41 -54.96 -52.12
CA THR A 1138 -33.84 -53.66 -52.76
C THR A 1138 -34.47 -53.54 -54.18
N THR A 1139 -35.60 -52.80 -54.29
CA THR A 1139 -35.88 -51.80 -55.38
C THR A 1139 -37.09 -50.87 -55.07
N THR A 1140 -37.40 -49.91 -55.96
CA THR A 1140 -38.52 -48.91 -55.91
C THR A 1140 -39.11 -48.71 -57.34
N LYS A 1141 -40.07 -47.84 -57.71
CA LYS A 1141 -40.60 -46.55 -57.21
C LYS A 1141 -41.94 -46.17 -57.90
N SER A 1142 -42.68 -45.17 -57.39
CA SER A 1142 -43.78 -44.40 -58.05
C SER A 1142 -45.07 -45.19 -58.40
N THR A 1143 -46.26 -44.59 -58.63
CA THR A 1143 -46.64 -43.20 -59.02
C THR A 1143 -47.59 -42.45 -58.04
N ASP A 1144 -48.68 -41.85 -58.54
CA ASP A 1144 -49.16 -40.48 -58.23
C ASP A 1144 -50.72 -40.36 -58.31
N VAL A 1145 -51.49 -39.25 -58.39
CA VAL A 1145 -51.28 -37.80 -58.70
C VAL A 1145 -52.53 -36.94 -58.26
N SER A 1146 -52.53 -35.60 -58.44
CA SER A 1146 -53.69 -34.65 -58.47
C SER A 1146 -54.34 -34.15 -57.15
N THR A 1147 -54.79 -32.88 -56.97
CA THR A 1147 -54.23 -31.51 -57.26
C THR A 1147 -55.08 -30.36 -56.63
N LYS A 1148 -54.52 -29.12 -56.62
CA LYS A 1148 -55.06 -27.78 -56.27
C LYS A 1148 -55.11 -27.43 -54.78
N GLY A 1149 -54.67 -26.25 -54.31
CA GLY A 1149 -53.98 -25.07 -54.93
C GLY A 1149 -53.29 -24.23 -53.83
N THR A 1150 -52.65 -23.06 -54.03
CA THR A 1150 -52.48 -22.18 -55.22
C THR A 1150 -51.32 -21.17 -54.97
N THR A 1151 -50.51 -20.81 -55.99
CA THR A 1151 -49.81 -19.49 -56.26
C THR A 1151 -49.17 -18.62 -55.13
N THR A 1152 -47.99 -17.97 -55.25
CA THR A 1152 -46.78 -18.06 -56.14
C THR A 1152 -45.64 -17.18 -55.58
N ASN A 1153 -44.42 -17.25 -56.17
CA ASN A 1153 -43.21 -16.44 -55.87
C ASN A 1153 -43.34 -14.94 -56.34
N SER A 1154 -42.39 -13.99 -56.18
CA SER A 1154 -40.94 -14.02 -55.90
C SER A 1154 -40.31 -12.68 -55.40
N SER A 1155 -39.02 -12.74 -55.02
CA SER A 1155 -37.92 -11.75 -55.31
C SER A 1155 -37.87 -10.31 -54.73
N SER A 1156 -37.01 -10.15 -53.70
CA SER A 1156 -35.74 -9.35 -53.69
C SER A 1156 -35.66 -7.80 -53.58
N THR A 1157 -34.93 -7.37 -52.53
CA THR A 1157 -33.85 -6.32 -52.44
C THR A 1157 -34.10 -4.78 -52.41
N VAL A 1158 -33.40 -4.16 -51.42
CA VAL A 1158 -32.70 -2.85 -51.40
C VAL A 1158 -33.42 -1.54 -50.95
N MET A 1159 -32.80 -0.90 -49.93
CA MET A 1159 -32.75 0.52 -49.48
C MET A 1159 -34.01 1.41 -49.33
N SER A 1160 -34.34 1.68 -48.06
CA SER A 1160 -34.56 2.99 -47.40
C SER A 1160 -35.21 4.21 -48.11
N SER A 1161 -36.31 4.66 -47.48
CA SER A 1161 -36.60 6.04 -46.98
C SER A 1161 -37.20 7.16 -47.87
N VAL A 1162 -37.74 8.19 -47.18
CA VAL A 1162 -38.05 9.60 -47.59
C VAL A 1162 -39.49 9.97 -48.06
N VAL A 1163 -40.17 10.82 -47.24
CA VAL A 1163 -41.25 11.83 -47.55
C VAL A 1163 -42.61 11.30 -48.08
N SER A 1164 -43.79 11.68 -47.54
CA SER A 1164 -44.45 13.03 -47.54
C SER A 1164 -45.73 13.07 -46.63
N VAL A 1165 -46.57 14.12 -46.42
CA VAL A 1165 -46.50 15.62 -46.43
C VAL A 1165 -47.84 16.25 -45.90
N ALA A 1166 -47.76 17.42 -45.23
CA ALA A 1166 -48.77 18.51 -45.02
C ALA A 1166 -50.08 18.40 -44.18
N ALA A 1167 -50.24 19.44 -43.32
CA ALA A 1167 -51.40 20.33 -43.09
C ALA A 1167 -52.72 19.84 -42.43
N ASP A 1168 -53.51 20.67 -41.70
CA ASP A 1168 -53.29 21.91 -40.89
C ASP A 1168 -54.59 22.21 -40.06
N GLY A 1169 -54.57 23.07 -39.02
CA GLY A 1169 -55.82 23.71 -38.56
C GLY A 1169 -56.07 24.09 -37.07
N SER A 1170 -55.31 25.05 -36.49
CA SER A 1170 -55.80 26.04 -35.47
C SER A 1170 -56.24 25.55 -34.04
N LYS A 1171 -56.30 26.35 -32.94
CA LYS A 1171 -55.74 27.67 -32.55
C LYS A 1171 -55.84 27.90 -31.00
N PHE A 1172 -55.16 28.97 -30.52
CA PHE A 1172 -55.30 29.69 -29.23
C PHE A 1172 -54.72 29.12 -27.89
N ASN A 1173 -53.59 29.72 -27.49
CA ASN A 1173 -53.21 30.35 -26.19
C ASN A 1173 -53.59 29.69 -24.83
N ALA A 1174 -52.74 29.69 -23.78
CA ALA A 1174 -51.33 30.08 -23.54
C ALA A 1174 -50.92 29.55 -22.12
N VAL A 1175 -49.89 29.91 -21.34
CA VAL A 1175 -48.87 31.00 -21.27
C VAL A 1175 -47.60 30.45 -20.55
N GLY A 1176 -46.41 31.01 -20.80
CA GLY A 1176 -45.22 30.91 -19.91
C GLY A 1176 -44.39 29.62 -20.03
N ALA A 1177 -43.29 29.52 -20.79
CA ALA A 1177 -42.03 30.29 -20.80
C ALA A 1177 -41.15 30.09 -19.53
N SER A 1178 -39.87 29.70 -19.59
CA SER A 1178 -39.03 29.30 -20.75
C SER A 1178 -37.83 28.43 -20.35
N ARG A 1179 -37.51 27.44 -21.22
CA ARG A 1179 -36.25 26.68 -21.40
C ARG A 1179 -35.07 26.88 -20.41
N LEU A 1180 -34.68 25.80 -19.73
CA LEU A 1180 -33.28 25.55 -19.34
C LEU A 1180 -32.57 24.70 -20.42
N LYS A 1181 -31.23 24.83 -20.54
CA LYS A 1181 -30.37 23.82 -21.18
C LYS A 1181 -28.90 23.94 -20.73
N LEU A 1182 -28.28 22.78 -20.46
CA LEU A 1182 -26.84 22.49 -20.44
C LEU A 1182 -25.92 23.21 -19.42
N ALA A 1183 -25.61 22.50 -18.33
CA ALA A 1183 -24.27 22.43 -17.72
C ALA A 1183 -24.15 21.11 -16.90
N PRO A 1184 -22.98 20.45 -16.84
CA PRO A 1184 -22.73 19.34 -15.91
C PRO A 1184 -22.43 19.88 -14.49
N ALA A 1185 -22.61 19.05 -13.46
CA ALA A 1185 -22.60 19.48 -12.06
C ALA A 1185 -21.24 19.28 -11.35
N ASN A 1186 -20.87 20.26 -10.52
CA ASN A 1186 -19.83 20.16 -9.49
C ASN A 1186 -20.47 20.14 -8.09
N ALA A 1187 -20.17 19.11 -7.30
CA ALA A 1187 -20.20 19.07 -5.83
C ALA A 1187 -19.77 17.66 -5.37
N GLY A 1188 -19.00 17.46 -4.31
CA GLY A 1188 -18.32 18.42 -3.42
C GLY A 1188 -17.92 17.71 -2.13
N TYR A 1189 -16.81 18.09 -1.51
CA TYR A 1189 -16.40 17.60 -0.19
C TYR A 1189 -16.04 18.76 0.74
N ARG A 1190 -16.22 18.54 2.05
CA ARG A 1190 -16.03 19.56 3.09
C ARG A 1190 -14.61 19.54 3.62
N GLU A 1191 -14.03 20.72 3.80
CA GLU A 1191 -13.07 20.96 4.89
C GLU A 1191 -13.81 21.54 6.09
N SER A 1192 -13.29 21.28 7.29
CA SER A 1192 -13.85 21.74 8.57
C SER A 1192 -12.98 22.85 9.15
N VAL A 1193 -13.47 24.08 9.11
CA VAL A 1193 -12.93 25.19 9.91
C VAL A 1193 -13.50 25.10 11.33
N LEU A 1194 -12.67 25.40 12.33
CA LEU A 1194 -13.06 25.51 13.73
C LEU A 1194 -12.58 26.87 14.26
N ASP A 1195 -13.49 27.63 14.86
CA ASP A 1195 -13.24 29.01 15.26
C ASP A 1195 -12.34 29.12 16.49
N LEU A 1196 -11.44 30.13 16.49
CA LEU A 1196 -10.92 30.76 17.70
C LEU A 1196 -10.78 32.28 17.46
N ASP A 1197 -11.31 33.06 18.40
CA ASP A 1197 -11.37 34.52 18.34
C ASP A 1197 -10.01 35.22 18.55
N PRO A 1198 -9.85 36.47 18.06
CA PRO A 1198 -8.61 37.24 18.22
C PRO A 1198 -8.48 37.91 19.59
N PRO A 1199 -7.28 37.91 20.21
CA PRO A 1199 -6.90 38.87 21.24
C PRO A 1199 -6.25 40.13 20.65
N GLU A 1200 -6.25 41.22 21.42
CA GLU A 1200 -5.63 42.50 21.08
C GLU A 1200 -4.09 42.42 21.21
N TYR A 1201 -3.33 42.83 20.17
CA TYR A 1201 -2.35 43.92 20.20
C TYR A 1201 -1.67 44.18 18.83
#